data_AF-A0A1C7IAF2-F1
#
_entry.id   AF-A0A1C7IAF2-F1
#
_cell.length_a   1.000
_cell.length_b   1.000
_cell.length_c   1.000
_cell.angle_alpha   90.00
_cell.angle_beta   90.00
_cell.angle_gamma   90.00
#
_symmetry.space_group_name_H-M   'P 1'
#
loop_
_entity.id
_entity.type
_entity.pdbx_description
1 polymer ?
#
loop_
_entity_poly.entity_id
_entity_poly.type
_entity_poly.pdbx_seq_one_letter_code
_entity_poly.pdbx_strand_id
1 'polypeptide(L)'
;MRDLLPLYWMKVHLRKGEKMRNKKLIKTAVCSAVLSASLMVSQQNINAAQEGSTTNTKVQESGTSQNISGSDEEQLPDSDQNTDNTEIPDENKNDADADPNGPAGDPGDEPASEQPAEENDQALPVKTGWVEEENGTHYYEEDGTMATGWLTLEEGTYYLDEQGLKTVGWGTVDGKKYYFQEDGLMYQKTILKVSDKLYYINKDGSLYTKAGWLKSGKTYYYVNKNQTLYNKGWLNLSGVWYYLASDGKMKTGLLSTDGKKYLLNSNGAMLTGNGWVNYSKHWYYIYPDGSLHTNNWLNLNGSWYYLNKDGIMLTGWQKIGGSRYYLNGSGVMEAGGWRLINNRWYYLQGNGAAATGWLNLGGTWYYLNPSDGVMKTGWYKVGKTWYYSNGSGVMQTGWLNLNGTWHYLNGSGAMAAGWLNLGGTWYYLNPSNGAMQTGWYQVGKTWYYSNGSGAMQTGWLIVGNTWYYLNGNGSMATGWLNLGGTWYYLNPTSGAMQTGWYQVGRTWYYSNGSGAMQTGWLIVGNTWYYLNRDGSMATGWLNLGGTWYYLNPSGGAMCTGWYQVGKTWYYSNGSGVMQTGWLKLGSTWYYLNGSGAMLTGWQKIGGCSYYFSPSNGAMSSGWLTIKDKKYYLSSSGITLTGWQQISGKWYYFNGSGVMQTGFVTLGGSKYYLDKNGVMQTGWQKIEDDYYYFKSNGAMAVNTYMDGYYLDSNGIRTEVENTNGPWCFPCPSITYVSSEFGDRDSPGGIGSTNHKGVDLAAPANSRVLAAAGGTVVNAGYGWGGEGNYVEIDHGNGLHTIYMHMISNPVVKKGQTVKASQVIGYVGMTGAATGYHLHFGVSVNGVYKNPWDYIRRPDGM
;
A
#
# COMPACT_ATOMS: atom_id res chain seq x y z
N MET A 1 35.56 -15.00 35.89
CA MET A 1 34.83 -14.61 37.12
C MET A 1 33.43 -15.20 36.96
N ARG A 2 32.98 -16.11 37.83
CA ARG A 2 32.43 -15.85 39.18
C ARG A 2 31.16 -14.94 39.13
N ASP A 3 30.01 -15.30 39.70
CA ASP A 3 29.60 -16.58 40.31
C ASP A 3 28.08 -16.67 40.62
N LEU A 4 27.63 -17.85 41.07
CA LEU A 4 26.47 -18.13 41.97
C LEU A 4 24.97 -18.09 41.50
N LEU A 5 24.24 -19.10 42.01
CA LEU A 5 22.77 -19.22 42.22
C LEU A 5 22.44 -18.91 43.71
N PRO A 6 21.18 -18.61 44.10
CA PRO A 6 20.23 -19.66 44.55
C PRO A 6 18.73 -19.39 44.18
N LEU A 7 17.70 -20.27 44.25
CA LEU A 7 17.35 -21.60 44.84
C LEU A 7 16.30 -21.52 45.99
N TYR A 8 15.50 -22.59 46.17
CA TYR A 8 14.30 -22.81 47.02
C TYR A 8 12.98 -22.23 46.46
N TRP A 9 11.80 -22.90 46.52
CA TRP A 9 11.45 -24.33 46.76
C TRP A 9 10.08 -24.64 46.06
N MET A 10 9.28 -25.70 46.27
CA MET A 10 9.08 -26.67 47.37
C MET A 10 8.64 -28.08 46.84
N LYS A 11 7.98 -28.89 47.69
CA LYS A 11 7.52 -30.28 47.54
C LYS A 11 6.08 -30.35 46.97
N VAL A 12 5.57 -31.44 46.39
CA VAL A 12 5.46 -32.83 46.91
C VAL A 12 5.57 -33.91 45.81
N HIS A 13 6.06 -35.12 46.17
CA HIS A 13 6.08 -36.34 45.35
C HIS A 13 4.88 -37.26 45.60
N LEU A 14 4.41 -38.01 44.59
CA LEU A 14 3.78 -39.33 44.80
C LEU A 14 4.06 -40.34 43.66
N ARG A 15 4.87 -41.35 44.02
CA ARG A 15 5.01 -42.76 43.55
C ARG A 15 4.55 -43.23 42.15
N LYS A 16 5.50 -43.89 41.47
CA LYS A 16 5.44 -45.19 40.72
C LYS A 16 4.07 -45.67 40.17
N GLY A 17 4.02 -45.95 38.86
CA GLY A 17 2.98 -46.77 38.20
C GLY A 17 3.42 -47.26 36.80
N GLU A 18 3.23 -48.55 36.53
CA GLU A 18 3.87 -49.35 35.47
C GLU A 18 3.55 -48.97 34.00
N LYS A 19 4.44 -49.35 33.07
CA LYS A 19 4.15 -49.43 31.63
C LYS A 19 3.52 -50.79 31.30
N MET A 20 2.31 -50.80 30.71
CA MET A 20 1.83 -51.93 29.90
C MET A 20 1.72 -51.57 28.42
N ARG A 21 1.86 -52.59 27.56
CA ARG A 21 1.91 -52.48 26.09
C ARG A 21 0.49 -52.55 25.50
N ASN A 22 0.20 -51.83 24.41
CA ASN A 22 -0.12 -52.47 23.11
C ASN A 22 -0.42 -51.50 21.93
N LYS A 23 0.24 -51.82 20.79
CA LYS A 23 -0.27 -51.91 19.40
C LYS A 23 -0.85 -50.69 18.63
N LYS A 24 -0.21 -50.49 17.46
CA LYS A 24 -0.74 -50.03 16.14
C LYS A 24 -1.07 -48.53 15.98
N LEU A 25 -1.37 -48.16 14.71
CA LEU A 25 -1.55 -46.82 14.11
C LEU A 25 -0.21 -46.06 13.92
N ILE A 26 0.13 -45.40 12.80
CA ILE A 26 -0.48 -45.23 11.45
C ILE A 26 0.64 -45.27 10.38
N LYS A 27 0.39 -45.84 9.19
CA LYS A 27 0.91 -45.32 7.90
C LYS A 27 -0.08 -45.64 6.76
N THR A 28 -0.63 -44.59 6.16
CA THR A 28 -1.44 -44.58 4.93
C THR A 28 -0.61 -43.79 3.91
N ALA A 29 0.07 -44.45 2.98
CA ALA A 29 -0.38 -44.85 1.63
C ALA A 29 -0.10 -43.76 0.58
N VAL A 30 0.25 -44.17 -0.65
CA VAL A 30 0.88 -43.32 -1.67
C VAL A 30 0.23 -43.57 -3.04
N CYS A 31 -0.18 -42.47 -3.68
CA CYS A 31 -0.46 -42.28 -5.11
C CYS A 31 -1.57 -43.08 -5.85
N SER A 32 -2.36 -42.30 -6.61
CA SER A 32 -2.80 -42.55 -8.00
C SER A 32 -3.78 -43.68 -8.33
N ALA A 33 -5.00 -43.28 -8.73
CA ALA A 33 -5.63 -43.74 -9.98
C ALA A 33 -6.66 -42.70 -10.51
N VAL A 34 -6.92 -42.73 -11.82
CA VAL A 34 -7.80 -41.82 -12.59
C VAL A 34 -9.14 -42.50 -12.86
N LEU A 35 -10.27 -41.75 -12.89
CA LEU A 35 -11.27 -41.84 -13.97
C LEU A 35 -12.33 -40.70 -13.97
N SER A 36 -13.18 -40.72 -15.01
CA SER A 36 -14.07 -39.64 -15.50
C SER A 36 -15.57 -39.94 -15.30
N ALA A 37 -16.44 -38.96 -15.61
CA ALA A 37 -17.90 -38.99 -15.94
C ALA A 37 -18.69 -37.91 -15.13
N SER A 38 -19.34 -36.90 -15.74
CA SER A 38 -20.73 -36.88 -16.30
C SER A 38 -21.80 -36.45 -15.25
N LEU A 39 -22.92 -35.76 -15.54
CA LEU A 39 -23.52 -35.21 -16.77
C LEU A 39 -24.62 -34.15 -16.43
N MET A 40 -24.87 -33.15 -17.30
CA MET A 40 -26.15 -32.35 -17.44
C MET A 40 -26.66 -31.54 -16.21
N VAL A 41 -27.56 -30.53 -16.27
CA VAL A 41 -28.35 -29.75 -17.28
C VAL A 41 -28.60 -28.33 -16.64
N SER A 42 -29.07 -27.22 -17.23
CA SER A 42 -29.75 -26.76 -18.47
C SER A 42 -28.86 -25.72 -19.23
N GLN A 43 -29.21 -24.81 -20.18
CA GLN A 43 -30.45 -24.18 -20.75
C GLN A 43 -31.20 -23.15 -19.84
N GLN A 44 -31.91 -22.12 -20.33
CA GLN A 44 -32.28 -21.70 -21.70
C GLN A 44 -32.46 -20.15 -21.81
N ASN A 45 -32.12 -19.54 -22.96
CA ASN A 45 -32.63 -18.27 -23.57
C ASN A 45 -32.54 -16.93 -22.75
N ILE A 46 -32.48 -15.71 -23.31
CA ILE A 46 -33.30 -15.02 -24.35
C ILE A 46 -32.47 -14.04 -25.22
N ASN A 47 -33.04 -13.54 -26.33
CA ASN A 47 -32.41 -12.74 -27.39
C ASN A 47 -32.27 -11.22 -27.15
N ALA A 48 -31.27 -10.64 -27.83
CA ALA A 48 -31.23 -9.39 -28.62
C ALA A 48 -31.91 -8.06 -28.16
N ALA A 49 -31.13 -6.97 -28.28
CA ALA A 49 -31.57 -5.66 -28.81
C ALA A 49 -30.35 -4.85 -29.35
N GLN A 50 -30.59 -3.80 -30.14
CA GLN A 50 -29.57 -2.89 -30.71
C GLN A 50 -29.59 -1.50 -30.03
N GLU A 51 -28.81 -0.55 -30.57
CA GLU A 51 -28.78 0.89 -30.26
C GLU A 51 -28.06 1.26 -28.94
N GLY A 52 -27.46 2.45 -28.80
CA GLY A 52 -27.28 3.54 -29.76
C GLY A 52 -26.89 4.86 -29.07
N SER A 53 -26.36 5.82 -29.84
CA SER A 53 -26.04 7.21 -29.42
C SER A 53 -24.97 7.44 -28.33
N THR A 54 -23.91 8.09 -28.78
CA THR A 54 -23.04 9.05 -28.06
C THR A 54 -23.69 9.94 -27.00
N THR A 55 -22.92 10.31 -25.96
CA THR A 55 -22.88 11.66 -25.36
C THR A 55 -21.44 12.06 -25.01
N ASN A 56 -21.17 13.37 -24.95
CA ASN A 56 -19.85 13.96 -24.69
C ASN A 56 -19.63 14.31 -23.21
N THR A 57 -18.35 14.34 -22.79
CA THR A 57 -17.89 15.29 -21.76
C THR A 57 -16.57 15.94 -22.20
N LYS A 58 -16.53 17.27 -22.25
CA LYS A 58 -15.32 18.06 -22.54
C LYS A 58 -14.58 18.44 -21.26
N VAL A 59 -13.25 18.34 -21.27
CA VAL A 59 -12.29 19.27 -20.65
C VAL A 59 -11.10 19.32 -21.61
N GLN A 60 -10.99 20.30 -22.52
CA GLN A 60 -10.60 21.71 -22.31
C GLN A 60 -9.08 21.88 -22.14
N GLU A 61 -8.36 21.85 -23.26
CA GLU A 61 -7.07 22.51 -23.43
C GLU A 61 -7.26 23.77 -24.31
N SER A 62 -6.47 24.81 -24.07
CA SER A 62 -6.45 26.05 -24.84
C SER A 62 -5.05 26.30 -25.39
N GLY A 63 -4.96 26.98 -26.54
CA GLY A 63 -3.69 27.49 -27.06
C GLY A 63 -3.04 28.55 -26.16
N THR A 64 -1.94 29.21 -26.56
CA THR A 64 -1.54 29.49 -27.96
C THR A 64 -0.02 29.60 -28.14
N SER A 65 0.44 29.54 -29.39
CA SER A 65 1.80 29.91 -29.82
C SER A 65 1.81 31.32 -30.42
N GLN A 66 2.87 32.10 -30.18
CA GLN A 66 3.47 33.10 -31.10
C GLN A 66 4.91 33.44 -30.66
N ASN A 67 5.69 34.04 -31.57
CA ASN A 67 7.11 34.44 -31.40
C ASN A 67 7.22 35.82 -30.68
N ILE A 68 8.38 36.43 -30.33
CA ILE A 68 9.51 36.93 -31.16
C ILE A 68 10.72 37.38 -30.29
N SER A 69 11.95 37.33 -30.86
CA SER A 69 13.20 38.09 -30.53
C SER A 69 14.09 37.76 -29.31
N GLY A 70 15.39 38.08 -29.46
CA GLY A 70 16.44 38.11 -28.42
C GLY A 70 17.30 36.83 -28.36
N SER A 71 18.29 36.59 -29.24
CA SER A 71 19.67 37.14 -29.25
C SER A 71 20.51 36.79 -28.02
N ASP A 72 21.52 35.94 -28.19
CA ASP A 72 22.93 36.23 -27.88
C ASP A 72 23.83 35.15 -28.55
N GLU A 73 25.11 35.45 -28.72
CA GLU A 73 26.08 34.64 -29.46
C GLU A 73 26.94 33.78 -28.53
N GLU A 74 27.33 32.57 -28.97
CA GLU A 74 28.75 32.20 -29.11
C GLU A 74 28.90 30.85 -29.86
N GLN A 75 29.86 30.81 -30.77
CA GLN A 75 30.44 29.56 -31.32
C GLN A 75 31.92 29.52 -30.94
N LEU A 76 32.48 28.32 -30.80
CA LEU A 76 33.56 27.76 -31.67
C LEU A 76 34.00 26.37 -31.12
N PRO A 77 34.78 25.54 -31.87
CA PRO A 77 34.66 24.07 -31.80
C PRO A 77 35.93 23.33 -31.31
N ASP A 78 35.91 21.99 -31.49
CA ASP A 78 37.04 21.07 -31.33
C ASP A 78 38.34 21.50 -32.03
N SER A 79 39.50 21.27 -31.41
CA SER A 79 40.33 20.08 -31.74
C SER A 79 41.70 20.03 -31.02
N ASP A 80 42.13 18.79 -30.75
CA ASP A 80 43.50 18.26 -30.61
C ASP A 80 44.65 19.11 -30.01
N GLN A 81 44.80 18.94 -28.69
CA GLN A 81 46.05 18.50 -28.02
C GLN A 81 47.36 18.43 -28.84
N ASN A 82 48.41 19.14 -28.40
CA ASN A 82 49.64 18.47 -27.94
C ASN A 82 50.44 19.36 -26.97
N THR A 83 51.25 18.75 -26.10
CA THR A 83 52.04 19.46 -25.07
C THR A 83 53.49 18.95 -24.95
N ASP A 84 54.43 19.86 -25.26
CA ASP A 84 55.49 20.31 -24.33
C ASP A 84 56.80 19.51 -24.13
N ASN A 85 57.90 20.28 -23.97
CA ASN A 85 59.22 20.01 -23.33
C ASN A 85 60.15 18.88 -23.88
N THR A 86 61.50 19.00 -23.91
CA THR A 86 62.49 19.85 -23.17
C THR A 86 63.79 20.22 -23.96
N GLU A 87 64.34 21.41 -23.66
CA GLU A 87 65.77 21.81 -23.37
C GLU A 87 67.01 21.58 -24.31
N ILE A 88 67.67 22.72 -24.70
CA ILE A 88 69.09 23.16 -24.45
C ILE A 88 70.31 22.34 -25.04
N PRO A 89 71.47 22.92 -25.49
CA PRO A 89 71.88 24.32 -25.83
C PRO A 89 72.57 24.54 -27.23
N ASP A 90 72.93 25.81 -27.51
CA ASP A 90 73.99 26.43 -28.36
C ASP A 90 74.96 25.55 -29.22
N GLU A 91 75.37 25.95 -30.45
CA GLU A 91 76.09 27.20 -30.79
C GLU A 91 76.03 27.64 -32.29
N ASN A 92 76.13 28.96 -32.50
CA ASN A 92 76.77 29.72 -33.62
C ASN A 92 76.50 29.40 -35.12
N LYS A 93 75.80 30.37 -35.74
CA LYS A 93 76.18 31.14 -36.96
C LYS A 93 75.97 30.59 -38.40
N ASN A 94 75.23 31.41 -39.17
CA ASN A 94 75.53 31.95 -40.52
C ASN A 94 75.75 30.98 -41.71
N ASP A 95 75.24 31.18 -42.93
CA ASP A 95 74.27 32.14 -43.56
C ASP A 95 73.68 31.39 -44.81
N ALA A 96 72.76 31.88 -45.66
CA ALA A 96 72.11 33.17 -45.86
C ALA A 96 70.67 32.98 -46.43
N ASP A 97 69.88 34.05 -46.56
CA ASP A 97 69.44 34.60 -47.88
C ASP A 97 68.38 35.73 -47.72
N ALA A 98 68.30 36.63 -48.70
CA ALA A 98 67.42 37.81 -48.70
C ALA A 98 66.57 37.92 -49.97
N ASP A 99 65.38 38.49 -49.83
CA ASP A 99 64.42 38.86 -50.89
C ASP A 99 63.78 40.22 -50.48
N PRO A 100 63.33 41.12 -51.39
CA PRO A 100 63.97 42.44 -51.44
C PRO A 100 62.98 43.63 -51.50
N ASN A 101 63.56 44.83 -51.70
CA ASN A 101 62.92 46.07 -52.21
C ASN A 101 61.98 46.87 -51.29
N GLY A 102 62.36 48.13 -51.01
CA GLY A 102 61.52 49.17 -50.40
C GLY A 102 62.27 50.52 -50.34
N PRO A 103 61.82 51.62 -50.98
CA PRO A 103 62.65 52.81 -51.23
C PRO A 103 62.32 54.07 -50.39
N ALA A 104 63.06 55.16 -50.69
CA ALA A 104 63.08 56.53 -50.12
C ALA A 104 64.07 56.75 -48.95
N GLY A 105 64.70 57.93 -48.80
CA GLY A 105 64.65 59.17 -49.62
C GLY A 105 65.75 60.20 -49.24
N ASP A 106 65.92 61.21 -50.10
CA ASP A 106 66.98 62.26 -50.10
C ASP A 106 66.80 63.34 -48.99
N PRO A 107 67.86 64.02 -48.48
CA PRO A 107 68.40 65.25 -49.11
C PRO A 107 69.93 65.50 -49.01
N GLY A 108 70.42 66.53 -49.73
CA GLY A 108 71.80 67.11 -49.67
C GLY A 108 72.14 67.93 -48.41
N ASP A 109 73.16 68.80 -48.37
CA ASP A 109 74.01 69.43 -49.41
C ASP A 109 75.46 69.70 -48.89
N GLU A 110 76.44 69.93 -49.77
CA GLU A 110 77.57 70.86 -49.50
C GLU A 110 78.21 71.42 -50.82
N PRO A 111 78.63 72.71 -50.92
CA PRO A 111 78.96 73.36 -52.22
C PRO A 111 80.45 73.75 -52.45
N ALA A 112 80.72 74.31 -53.64
CA ALA A 112 82.02 74.89 -54.09
C ALA A 112 82.37 76.24 -53.38
N SER A 113 83.49 76.94 -53.59
CA SER A 113 84.50 77.03 -54.68
C SER A 113 85.86 77.56 -54.13
N GLU A 114 87.01 77.62 -54.84
CA GLU A 114 87.41 78.61 -55.88
C GLU A 114 88.68 78.16 -56.68
N GLN A 115 89.20 79.00 -57.60
CA GLN A 115 90.38 78.80 -58.49
C GLN A 115 91.59 79.67 -58.03
N PRO A 116 92.72 79.91 -58.78
CA PRO A 116 93.19 79.38 -60.08
C PRO A 116 94.73 79.08 -60.19
N ALA A 117 95.15 78.76 -61.43
CA ALA A 117 96.45 79.06 -62.07
C ALA A 117 97.68 78.12 -61.91
N GLU A 118 98.11 77.61 -63.07
CA GLU A 118 99.47 77.37 -63.61
C GLU A 118 100.70 77.31 -62.68
N GLU A 119 101.46 76.20 -62.77
CA GLU A 119 102.75 76.24 -63.48
C GLU A 119 103.12 74.85 -64.06
N ASN A 120 104.15 74.78 -64.91
CA ASN A 120 104.50 73.61 -65.74
C ASN A 120 105.94 73.15 -65.51
N ASP A 121 106.14 71.87 -65.18
CA ASP A 121 107.40 71.15 -65.42
C ASP A 121 107.16 69.64 -65.66
N GLN A 122 108.12 68.95 -66.28
CA GLN A 122 107.92 67.59 -66.80
C GLN A 122 108.52 66.48 -65.94
N ALA A 123 107.70 65.47 -65.63
CA ALA A 123 108.13 64.14 -65.24
C ALA A 123 107.22 63.09 -65.90
N LEU A 124 107.77 61.93 -66.27
CA LEU A 124 107.00 60.81 -66.82
C LEU A 124 106.19 60.14 -65.70
N PRO A 125 104.95 59.68 -65.96
CA PRO A 125 104.16 58.98 -64.95
C PRO A 125 104.82 57.65 -64.58
N VAL A 126 105.10 57.50 -63.28
CA VAL A 126 105.53 56.23 -62.69
C VAL A 126 104.33 55.29 -62.63
N LYS A 127 104.50 54.05 -63.08
CA LYS A 127 103.46 53.00 -62.98
C LYS A 127 103.34 52.53 -61.52
N THR A 128 102.12 52.35 -61.03
CA THR A 128 101.83 51.78 -59.71
C THR A 128 100.58 50.90 -59.79
N GLY A 129 100.48 49.89 -58.90
CA GLY A 129 99.41 48.90 -58.90
C GLY A 129 99.50 47.89 -60.05
N TRP A 130 98.37 47.21 -60.32
CA TRP A 130 98.24 46.28 -61.45
C TRP A 130 98.17 47.03 -62.79
N VAL A 131 99.09 46.72 -63.71
CA VAL A 131 99.17 47.33 -65.05
C VAL A 131 99.20 46.24 -66.12
N GLU A 132 98.35 46.36 -67.14
CA GLU A 132 98.28 45.45 -68.29
C GLU A 132 99.12 45.98 -69.46
N GLU A 133 100.03 45.16 -69.99
CA GLU A 133 100.98 45.53 -71.05
C GLU A 133 101.00 44.50 -72.18
N GLU A 134 101.67 44.78 -73.31
CA GLU A 134 101.62 43.89 -74.50
C GLU A 134 102.11 42.45 -74.24
N ASN A 135 102.90 42.23 -73.20
CA ASN A 135 103.35 40.92 -72.73
C ASN A 135 102.53 40.32 -71.57
N GLY A 136 101.60 41.07 -70.97
CA GLY A 136 100.67 40.63 -69.90
C GLY A 136 100.57 41.58 -68.71
N THR A 137 99.83 41.18 -67.66
CA THR A 137 99.72 41.95 -66.41
C THR A 137 101.00 41.89 -65.58
N HIS A 138 101.45 43.04 -65.07
CA HIS A 138 102.50 43.19 -64.05
C HIS A 138 101.92 43.94 -62.84
N TYR A 139 102.64 43.92 -61.71
CA TYR A 139 102.37 44.81 -60.57
C TYR A 139 103.58 45.71 -60.33
N TYR A 140 103.30 46.98 -60.06
CA TYR A 140 104.30 47.97 -59.67
C TYR A 140 104.01 48.47 -58.24
N GLU A 141 105.01 48.43 -57.37
CA GLU A 141 104.93 48.95 -56.01
C GLU A 141 104.75 50.48 -56.00
N GLU A 142 104.43 51.09 -54.85
CA GLU A 142 104.20 52.54 -54.73
C GLU A 142 105.44 53.40 -55.14
N ASP A 143 106.64 52.83 -55.11
CA ASP A 143 107.89 53.47 -55.54
C ASP A 143 108.19 53.32 -57.06
N GLY A 144 107.32 52.61 -57.79
CA GLY A 144 107.49 52.34 -59.21
C GLY A 144 108.35 51.13 -59.56
N THR A 145 108.84 50.38 -58.57
CA THR A 145 109.56 49.13 -58.83
C THR A 145 108.59 48.02 -59.25
N MET A 146 108.99 47.22 -60.25
CA MET A 146 108.19 46.10 -60.73
C MET A 146 108.35 44.91 -59.79
N ALA A 147 107.26 44.43 -59.20
CA ALA A 147 107.30 43.30 -58.30
C ALA A 147 107.65 42.00 -59.05
N THR A 148 108.45 41.13 -58.43
CA THR A 148 108.80 39.79 -58.93
C THR A 148 108.74 38.79 -57.78
N GLY A 149 108.37 37.54 -58.06
CA GLY A 149 108.18 36.51 -57.05
C GLY A 149 106.85 36.61 -56.30
N TRP A 150 106.86 36.31 -55.00
CA TRP A 150 105.66 36.28 -54.16
C TRP A 150 105.21 37.69 -53.77
N LEU A 151 104.01 38.08 -54.23
CA LEU A 151 103.32 39.31 -53.84
C LEU A 151 102.14 38.94 -52.93
N THR A 152 101.85 39.71 -51.89
CA THR A 152 100.65 39.50 -51.06
C THR A 152 100.01 40.83 -50.72
N LEU A 153 98.78 40.99 -51.18
CA LEU A 153 97.92 42.15 -51.04
C LEU A 153 96.74 41.80 -50.12
N GLU A 154 95.84 42.75 -49.84
CA GLU A 154 94.69 42.53 -48.94
C GLU A 154 93.72 41.47 -49.48
N GLU A 155 93.54 41.43 -50.80
CA GLU A 155 92.73 40.45 -51.52
C GLU A 155 93.38 39.05 -51.59
N GLY A 156 94.69 38.93 -51.35
CA GLY A 156 95.40 37.66 -51.22
C GLY A 156 96.80 37.60 -51.84
N THR A 157 97.31 36.38 -51.99
CA THR A 157 98.66 36.09 -52.49
C THR A 157 98.67 35.84 -54.00
N TYR A 158 99.59 36.50 -54.69
CA TYR A 158 99.90 36.33 -56.12
C TYR A 158 101.33 35.80 -56.29
N TYR A 159 101.67 35.35 -57.49
CA TYR A 159 103.06 35.11 -57.88
C TYR A 159 103.34 35.73 -59.25
N LEU A 160 104.34 36.59 -59.31
CA LEU A 160 104.87 37.17 -60.53
C LEU A 160 106.15 36.42 -60.89
N ASP A 161 106.38 36.12 -62.16
CA ASP A 161 107.57 35.36 -62.57
C ASP A 161 108.87 36.21 -62.55
N GLU A 162 109.98 35.63 -63.03
CA GLU A 162 111.27 36.31 -63.16
C GLU A 162 111.26 37.50 -64.13
N GLN A 163 110.17 37.72 -64.87
CA GLN A 163 109.95 38.85 -65.78
C GLN A 163 108.89 39.83 -65.21
N GLY A 164 108.32 39.55 -64.04
CA GLY A 164 107.26 40.35 -63.41
C GLY A 164 105.83 40.04 -63.91
N LEU A 165 105.65 38.98 -64.71
CA LEU A 165 104.35 38.63 -65.28
C LEU A 165 103.48 37.84 -64.30
N LYS A 166 102.21 38.23 -64.22
CA LYS A 166 101.20 37.60 -63.35
C LYS A 166 100.94 36.15 -63.74
N THR A 167 101.34 35.22 -62.88
CA THR A 167 101.11 33.79 -63.10
C THR A 167 99.62 33.46 -62.96
N VAL A 168 99.07 32.78 -63.95
CA VAL A 168 97.71 32.20 -63.93
C VAL A 168 97.76 30.69 -64.20
N GLY A 169 96.86 29.92 -63.59
CA GLY A 169 96.87 28.46 -63.67
C GLY A 169 97.97 27.81 -62.82
N TRP A 170 98.56 26.72 -63.31
CA TRP A 170 99.51 25.89 -62.55
C TRP A 170 100.95 26.42 -62.57
N GLY A 171 101.28 27.30 -61.62
CA GLY A 171 102.68 27.70 -61.35
C GLY A 171 103.49 26.62 -60.62
N THR A 172 104.82 26.68 -60.75
CA THR A 172 105.76 25.86 -59.96
C THR A 172 106.82 26.77 -59.35
N VAL A 173 106.88 26.84 -58.02
CA VAL A 173 107.74 27.74 -57.25
C VAL A 173 108.44 26.92 -56.17
N ASP A 174 109.76 27.05 -56.04
CA ASP A 174 110.60 26.29 -55.08
C ASP A 174 110.36 24.76 -55.10
N GLY A 175 110.08 24.21 -56.30
CA GLY A 175 109.76 22.79 -56.50
C GLY A 175 108.37 22.35 -56.03
N LYS A 176 107.59 23.23 -55.39
CA LYS A 176 106.17 23.03 -55.10
C LYS A 176 105.31 23.52 -56.27
N LYS A 177 104.13 22.94 -56.45
CA LYS A 177 103.13 23.42 -57.40
C LYS A 177 102.04 24.20 -56.70
N TYR A 178 101.60 25.27 -57.34
CA TYR A 178 100.57 26.19 -56.87
C TYR A 178 99.56 26.41 -57.99
N TYR A 179 98.31 26.74 -57.65
CA TYR A 179 97.31 27.12 -58.64
C TYR A 179 96.87 28.55 -58.39
N PHE A 180 97.04 29.39 -59.41
CA PHE A 180 96.59 30.76 -59.44
C PHE A 180 95.31 30.82 -60.30
N GLN A 181 94.31 31.55 -59.85
CA GLN A 181 93.03 31.70 -60.54
C GLN A 181 93.18 32.63 -61.76
N GLU A 182 92.10 32.86 -62.51
CA GLU A 182 92.13 33.67 -63.75
C GLU A 182 92.43 35.16 -63.47
N ASP A 183 92.13 35.63 -62.26
CA ASP A 183 92.52 36.95 -61.74
C ASP A 183 94.01 37.02 -61.34
N GLY A 184 94.66 35.87 -61.07
CA GLY A 184 96.02 35.72 -60.55
C GLY A 184 96.11 35.28 -59.08
N LEU A 185 94.99 35.21 -58.33
CA LEU A 185 95.00 34.87 -56.90
C LEU A 185 95.31 33.40 -56.64
N MET A 186 96.22 33.13 -55.71
CA MET A 186 96.57 31.77 -55.29
C MET A 186 95.39 31.08 -54.61
N TYR A 187 95.01 29.91 -55.11
CA TYR A 187 93.90 29.11 -54.61
C TYR A 187 94.25 28.41 -53.28
N GLN A 188 93.74 28.92 -52.16
CA GLN A 188 94.03 28.39 -50.82
C GLN A 188 92.95 27.45 -50.25
N LYS A 189 91.86 27.17 -50.98
CA LYS A 189 90.79 26.26 -50.53
C LYS A 189 91.22 24.79 -50.69
N THR A 190 90.84 23.94 -49.74
CA THR A 190 91.36 22.56 -49.59
C THR A 190 91.19 21.64 -50.81
N ILE A 191 90.13 21.83 -51.61
CA ILE A 191 89.82 21.00 -52.77
C ILE A 191 89.66 21.91 -53.98
N LEU A 192 90.67 21.93 -54.84
CA LEU A 192 90.63 22.61 -56.13
C LEU A 192 89.98 21.71 -57.18
N LYS A 193 89.10 22.27 -58.01
CA LYS A 193 88.56 21.62 -59.21
C LYS A 193 89.07 22.34 -60.46
N VAL A 194 89.76 21.61 -61.34
CA VAL A 194 90.16 22.11 -62.67
C VAL A 194 89.61 21.14 -63.71
N SER A 195 88.64 21.58 -64.51
CA SER A 195 87.83 20.70 -65.37
C SER A 195 87.26 19.52 -64.54
N ASP A 196 87.36 18.28 -65.02
CA ASP A 196 86.84 17.07 -64.36
C ASP A 196 87.73 16.56 -63.20
N LYS A 197 88.89 17.17 -62.99
CA LYS A 197 89.91 16.71 -62.05
C LYS A 197 89.82 17.50 -60.74
N LEU A 198 89.86 16.77 -59.63
CA LEU A 198 90.05 17.35 -58.31
C LEU A 198 91.51 17.23 -57.87
N TYR A 199 91.97 18.21 -57.12
CA TYR A 199 93.31 18.30 -56.55
C TYR A 199 93.18 18.69 -55.07
N TYR A 200 94.01 18.11 -54.21
CA TYR A 200 94.07 18.51 -52.80
C TYR A 200 95.13 19.59 -52.63
N ILE A 201 94.75 20.71 -52.03
CA ILE A 201 95.63 21.84 -51.76
C ILE A 201 95.92 21.89 -50.25
N ASN A 202 97.20 22.02 -49.92
CA ASN A 202 97.72 22.17 -48.58
C ASN A 202 97.36 23.54 -47.98
N LYS A 203 97.49 23.68 -46.66
CA LYS A 203 97.27 24.97 -45.97
C LYS A 203 98.22 26.10 -46.41
N ASP A 204 99.34 25.77 -47.05
CA ASP A 204 100.30 26.74 -47.59
C ASP A 204 100.04 27.07 -49.08
N GLY A 205 98.89 26.68 -49.64
CA GLY A 205 98.54 26.87 -51.05
C GLY A 205 99.14 25.82 -52.01
N SER A 206 100.03 24.93 -51.55
CA SER A 206 100.72 23.98 -52.43
C SER A 206 99.91 22.72 -52.73
N LEU A 207 100.11 22.14 -53.92
CA LEU A 207 99.53 20.85 -54.31
C LEU A 207 100.09 19.70 -53.46
N TYR A 208 99.21 18.84 -52.94
CA TYR A 208 99.60 17.60 -52.28
C TYR A 208 99.93 16.51 -53.29
N THR A 209 101.21 16.11 -53.36
CA THR A 209 101.75 15.25 -54.42
C THR A 209 101.88 13.76 -54.07
N LYS A 210 101.69 13.37 -52.80
CA LYS A 210 101.89 11.98 -52.33
C LYS A 210 100.68 11.11 -52.66
N ALA A 211 100.88 10.10 -53.51
CA ALA A 211 99.83 9.12 -53.84
C ALA A 211 99.45 8.22 -52.65
N GLY A 212 98.19 7.79 -52.60
CA GLY A 212 97.60 6.94 -51.56
C GLY A 212 96.51 7.64 -50.73
N TRP A 213 96.20 7.07 -49.56
CA TRP A 213 95.20 7.64 -48.65
C TRP A 213 95.72 8.91 -47.95
N LEU A 214 94.95 9.99 -48.08
CA LEU A 214 95.14 11.27 -47.39
C LEU A 214 93.99 11.48 -46.39
N LYS A 215 94.32 11.74 -45.13
CA LYS A 215 93.36 12.15 -44.10
C LYS A 215 93.41 13.66 -43.92
N SER A 216 92.25 14.32 -43.94
CA SER A 216 92.09 15.73 -43.60
C SER A 216 90.91 15.90 -42.65
N GLY A 217 91.21 16.31 -41.42
CA GLY A 217 90.25 16.32 -40.30
C GLY A 217 89.65 14.93 -40.06
N LYS A 218 88.32 14.83 -40.14
CA LYS A 218 87.56 13.57 -40.01
C LYS A 218 87.42 12.80 -41.33
N THR A 219 87.83 13.39 -42.46
CA THR A 219 87.57 12.88 -43.83
C THR A 219 88.81 12.23 -44.42
N TYR A 220 88.60 11.20 -45.26
CA TYR A 220 89.64 10.59 -46.08
C TYR A 220 89.40 10.88 -47.56
N TYR A 221 90.49 11.03 -48.30
CA TYR A 221 90.57 11.23 -49.74
C TYR A 221 91.60 10.23 -50.31
N TYR A 222 91.46 9.81 -51.56
CA TYR A 222 92.48 8.99 -52.22
C TYR A 222 93.19 9.79 -53.33
N VAL A 223 94.51 9.93 -53.22
CA VAL A 223 95.37 10.64 -54.17
C VAL A 223 95.94 9.63 -55.17
N ASN A 224 95.65 9.83 -56.46
CA ASN A 224 96.16 8.99 -57.54
C ASN A 224 97.65 9.22 -57.79
N LYS A 225 98.30 8.30 -58.51
CA LYS A 225 99.72 8.44 -58.92
C LYS A 225 100.02 9.68 -59.77
N ASN A 226 99.01 10.27 -60.41
CA ASN A 226 99.10 11.51 -61.19
C ASN A 226 98.70 12.77 -60.39
N GLN A 227 98.71 12.71 -59.06
CA GLN A 227 98.48 13.83 -58.14
C GLN A 227 97.06 14.43 -58.15
N THR A 228 96.10 13.81 -58.86
CA THR A 228 94.67 14.14 -58.73
C THR A 228 94.02 13.31 -57.62
N LEU A 229 92.91 13.78 -57.06
CA LEU A 229 92.04 12.98 -56.22
C LEU A 229 91.20 12.01 -57.07
N TYR A 230 90.89 10.84 -56.50
CA TYR A 230 89.92 9.90 -57.05
C TYR A 230 88.50 10.34 -56.67
N ASN A 231 87.70 10.69 -57.68
CA ASN A 231 86.36 11.30 -57.55
C ASN A 231 85.26 10.53 -58.31
N LYS A 232 85.47 9.23 -58.60
CA LYS A 232 84.63 8.42 -59.51
C LYS A 232 84.10 7.14 -58.87
N GLY A 233 83.50 7.23 -57.68
CA GLY A 233 82.74 6.15 -57.07
C GLY A 233 83.61 5.01 -56.51
N TRP A 234 83.42 3.80 -57.01
CA TRP A 234 83.98 2.57 -56.46
C TRP A 234 85.49 2.38 -56.76
N LEU A 235 86.31 2.55 -55.73
CA LEU A 235 87.74 2.28 -55.74
C LEU A 235 88.04 0.89 -55.15
N ASN A 236 88.64 -0.01 -55.93
CA ASN A 236 89.17 -1.28 -55.44
C ASN A 236 90.66 -1.15 -55.11
N LEU A 237 91.06 -1.53 -53.89
CA LEU A 237 92.45 -1.66 -53.47
C LEU A 237 92.67 -3.08 -52.96
N SER A 238 93.38 -3.91 -53.73
CA SER A 238 93.75 -5.28 -53.37
C SER A 238 92.59 -6.17 -52.92
N GLY A 239 91.41 -6.02 -53.55
CA GLY A 239 90.19 -6.77 -53.22
C GLY A 239 89.26 -6.07 -52.23
N VAL A 240 89.71 -5.00 -51.58
CA VAL A 240 88.88 -4.18 -50.67
C VAL A 240 88.26 -3.02 -51.45
N TRP A 241 86.94 -2.91 -51.42
CA TRP A 241 86.19 -1.84 -52.08
C TRP A 241 85.94 -0.66 -51.14
N TYR A 242 86.11 0.56 -51.67
CA TYR A 242 85.83 1.84 -51.02
C TYR A 242 84.99 2.70 -51.96
N TYR A 243 84.20 3.63 -51.43
CA TYR A 243 83.45 4.58 -52.27
C TYR A 243 83.89 6.02 -52.03
N LEU A 244 84.28 6.70 -53.11
CA LEU A 244 84.69 8.10 -53.14
C LEU A 244 83.62 8.90 -53.89
N ALA A 245 83.05 9.91 -53.24
CA ALA A 245 82.05 10.78 -53.89
C ALA A 245 82.68 11.72 -54.94
N SER A 246 81.83 12.43 -55.68
CA SER A 246 82.22 13.37 -56.74
C SER A 246 83.06 14.57 -56.25
N ASP A 247 83.05 14.84 -54.94
CA ASP A 247 83.90 15.82 -54.25
C ASP A 247 85.21 15.20 -53.69
N GLY A 248 85.51 13.96 -54.06
CA GLY A 248 86.68 13.19 -53.64
C GLY A 248 86.61 12.63 -52.22
N LYS A 249 85.52 12.87 -51.46
CA LYS A 249 85.41 12.42 -50.06
C LYS A 249 85.02 10.94 -49.99
N MET A 250 85.78 10.15 -49.23
CA MET A 250 85.45 8.77 -48.90
C MET A 250 84.17 8.71 -48.06
N LYS A 251 83.25 7.82 -48.43
CA LYS A 251 82.04 7.53 -47.65
C LYS A 251 82.30 6.43 -46.60
N THR A 252 81.53 6.47 -45.54
CA THR A 252 81.47 5.47 -44.46
C THR A 252 80.01 5.25 -44.08
N GLY A 253 79.68 4.14 -43.41
CA GLY A 253 78.30 3.80 -43.07
C GLY A 253 77.49 3.35 -44.29
N LEU A 254 76.18 3.59 -44.26
CA LEU A 254 75.25 3.12 -45.29
C LEU A 254 75.36 3.96 -46.57
N LEU A 255 75.84 3.36 -47.64
CA LEU A 255 75.84 3.93 -48.99
C LEU A 255 74.60 3.49 -49.75
N SER A 256 74.04 4.39 -50.56
CA SER A 256 73.02 4.07 -51.57
C SER A 256 73.55 4.55 -52.93
N THR A 257 73.67 3.64 -53.90
CA THR A 257 74.15 3.91 -55.26
C THR A 257 73.62 2.86 -56.22
N ASP A 258 73.39 3.22 -57.48
CA ASP A 258 73.03 2.27 -58.56
C ASP A 258 71.78 1.42 -58.24
N GLY A 259 70.80 2.01 -57.54
CA GLY A 259 69.57 1.34 -57.08
C GLY A 259 69.77 0.36 -55.91
N LYS A 260 71.00 0.17 -55.43
CA LYS A 260 71.38 -0.76 -54.37
C LYS A 260 71.84 -0.02 -53.12
N LYS A 261 71.87 -0.73 -51.98
CA LYS A 261 72.51 -0.28 -50.75
C LYS A 261 73.71 -1.15 -50.41
N TYR A 262 74.72 -0.54 -49.80
CA TYR A 262 75.98 -1.17 -49.40
C TYR A 262 76.37 -0.64 -48.02
N LEU A 263 77.06 -1.44 -47.20
CA LEU A 263 77.52 -1.00 -45.89
C LEU A 263 79.05 -0.86 -45.88
N LEU A 264 79.53 0.37 -45.70
CA LEU A 264 80.93 0.71 -45.56
C LEU A 264 81.25 0.80 -44.06
N ASN A 265 82.35 0.18 -43.61
CA ASN A 265 82.76 0.24 -42.21
C ASN A 265 83.34 1.62 -41.83
N SER A 266 83.76 1.77 -40.57
CA SER A 266 84.37 3.02 -40.07
C SER A 266 85.63 3.47 -40.82
N ASN A 267 86.32 2.56 -41.51
CA ASN A 267 87.48 2.82 -42.36
C ASN A 267 87.11 2.97 -43.85
N GLY A 268 85.82 3.02 -44.20
CA GLY A 268 85.30 3.18 -45.57
C GLY A 268 85.33 1.92 -46.43
N ALA A 269 85.83 0.80 -45.90
CA ALA A 269 85.86 -0.47 -46.62
C ALA A 269 84.47 -1.12 -46.60
N MET A 270 83.99 -1.54 -47.77
CA MET A 270 82.73 -2.24 -47.93
C MET A 270 82.74 -3.60 -47.23
N LEU A 271 81.68 -3.90 -46.50
CA LEU A 271 81.43 -5.24 -45.98
C LEU A 271 81.09 -6.19 -47.13
N THR A 272 81.83 -7.28 -47.23
CA THR A 272 81.61 -8.35 -48.22
C THR A 272 81.13 -9.61 -47.53
N GLY A 273 80.39 -10.46 -48.26
CA GLY A 273 79.85 -11.70 -47.73
C GLY A 273 78.92 -12.40 -48.72
N ASN A 274 78.33 -13.50 -48.28
CA ASN A 274 77.25 -14.19 -48.98
C ASN A 274 76.33 -14.82 -47.93
N GLY A 275 75.36 -14.04 -47.45
CA GLY A 275 74.48 -14.41 -46.34
C GLY A 275 74.50 -13.41 -45.18
N TRP A 276 74.26 -13.92 -43.98
CA TRP A 276 74.15 -13.12 -42.75
C TRP A 276 75.50 -12.58 -42.26
N VAL A 277 75.56 -11.27 -42.02
CA VAL A 277 76.71 -10.57 -41.42
C VAL A 277 76.21 -9.75 -40.24
N ASN A 278 76.84 -9.90 -39.07
CA ASN A 278 76.62 -9.01 -37.93
C ASN A 278 77.62 -7.85 -37.97
N TYR A 279 77.13 -6.62 -37.94
CA TYR A 279 77.95 -5.41 -37.85
C TYR A 279 77.28 -4.40 -36.94
N SER A 280 78.06 -3.78 -36.04
CA SER A 280 77.57 -2.77 -35.09
C SER A 280 76.30 -3.20 -34.32
N LYS A 281 76.26 -4.47 -33.88
CA LYS A 281 75.13 -5.14 -33.18
C LYS A 281 73.88 -5.40 -34.03
N HIS A 282 73.88 -5.08 -35.32
CA HIS A 282 72.79 -5.34 -36.24
C HIS A 282 73.13 -6.48 -37.21
N TRP A 283 72.14 -7.26 -37.61
CA TRP A 283 72.26 -8.29 -38.65
C TRP A 283 71.82 -7.73 -40.00
N TYR A 284 72.63 -8.00 -41.01
CA TYR A 284 72.38 -7.66 -42.42
C TYR A 284 72.50 -8.93 -43.27
N TYR A 285 71.76 -9.01 -44.37
CA TYR A 285 71.97 -10.04 -45.38
C TYR A 285 72.67 -9.43 -46.60
N ILE A 286 73.88 -9.90 -46.90
CA ILE A 286 74.75 -9.36 -47.94
C ILE A 286 74.88 -10.37 -49.09
N TYR A 287 74.63 -9.92 -50.30
CA TYR A 287 74.82 -10.70 -51.53
C TYR A 287 76.30 -10.72 -51.97
N PRO A 288 76.73 -11.66 -52.83
CA PRO A 288 78.13 -11.80 -53.27
C PRO A 288 78.77 -10.54 -53.90
N ASP A 289 77.97 -9.58 -54.37
CA ASP A 289 78.43 -8.29 -54.90
C ASP A 289 78.59 -7.20 -53.82
N GLY A 290 78.39 -7.53 -52.55
CA GLY A 290 78.40 -6.61 -51.41
C GLY A 290 77.10 -5.84 -51.18
N SER A 291 76.09 -6.03 -52.03
CA SER A 291 74.81 -5.32 -51.87
C SER A 291 73.95 -5.94 -50.76
N LEU A 292 73.24 -5.08 -50.05
CA LEU A 292 72.33 -5.46 -48.96
C LEU A 292 70.96 -5.86 -49.51
N HIS A 293 70.35 -6.90 -48.96
CA HIS A 293 68.90 -7.08 -49.08
C HIS A 293 68.19 -6.06 -48.17
N THR A 294 67.29 -5.24 -48.72
CA THR A 294 66.66 -4.12 -47.99
C THR A 294 65.18 -3.95 -48.29
N ASN A 295 64.43 -3.45 -47.31
CA ASN A 295 63.01 -3.09 -47.37
C ASN A 295 62.07 -4.20 -47.87
N ASN A 296 62.38 -5.46 -47.59
CA ASN A 296 61.62 -6.57 -48.14
C ASN A 296 61.73 -7.84 -47.27
N TRP A 297 60.87 -8.80 -47.62
CA TRP A 297 60.88 -10.16 -47.09
C TRP A 297 61.96 -11.02 -47.77
N LEU A 298 62.74 -11.70 -46.95
CA LEU A 298 63.75 -12.67 -47.34
C LEU A 298 63.30 -14.06 -46.89
N ASN A 299 63.21 -15.02 -47.82
CA ASN A 299 62.93 -16.43 -47.51
C ASN A 299 64.23 -17.23 -47.65
N LEU A 300 64.62 -17.94 -46.59
CA LEU A 300 65.73 -18.88 -46.57
C LEU A 300 65.20 -20.24 -46.09
N ASN A 301 65.10 -21.21 -47.01
CA ASN A 301 64.67 -22.59 -46.72
C ASN A 301 63.32 -22.71 -45.96
N GLY A 302 62.39 -21.79 -46.23
CA GLY A 302 61.06 -21.74 -45.58
C GLY A 302 60.98 -20.79 -44.38
N SER A 303 62.11 -20.38 -43.81
CA SER A 303 62.17 -19.33 -42.78
C SER A 303 62.11 -17.94 -43.42
N TRP A 304 61.12 -17.15 -43.02
CA TRP A 304 60.95 -15.77 -43.49
C TRP A 304 61.56 -14.77 -42.51
N TYR A 305 62.23 -13.75 -43.04
CA TYR A 305 62.85 -12.64 -42.31
C TYR A 305 62.43 -11.32 -42.99
N TYR A 306 62.41 -10.20 -42.27
CA TYR A 306 62.23 -8.89 -42.88
C TYR A 306 63.41 -7.97 -42.57
N LEU A 307 63.98 -7.34 -43.60
CA LEU A 307 65.05 -6.37 -43.46
C LEU A 307 64.50 -4.99 -43.80
N ASN A 308 64.77 -4.01 -42.94
CA ASN A 308 64.22 -2.66 -43.08
C ASN A 308 64.85 -1.88 -44.27
N LYS A 309 64.42 -0.63 -44.46
CA LYS A 309 64.94 0.27 -45.52
C LYS A 309 66.46 0.42 -45.55
N ASP A 310 67.16 0.09 -44.47
CA ASP A 310 68.61 0.26 -44.29
C ASP A 310 69.34 -1.09 -44.17
N GLY A 311 68.65 -2.20 -44.47
CA GLY A 311 69.19 -3.56 -44.49
C GLY A 311 69.25 -4.26 -43.14
N ILE A 312 68.80 -3.61 -42.06
CA ILE A 312 68.80 -4.20 -40.72
C ILE A 312 67.66 -5.21 -40.61
N MET A 313 68.00 -6.45 -40.28
CA MET A 313 67.06 -7.50 -39.91
C MET A 313 66.24 -7.08 -38.68
N LEU A 314 64.92 -7.13 -38.80
CA LEU A 314 64.01 -6.79 -37.71
C LEU A 314 63.73 -8.00 -36.81
N THR A 315 63.40 -7.71 -35.55
CA THR A 315 62.93 -8.66 -34.54
C THR A 315 61.73 -8.08 -33.79
N GLY A 316 61.02 -8.92 -33.03
CA GLY A 316 59.82 -8.53 -32.29
C GLY A 316 58.59 -8.29 -33.17
N TRP A 317 57.65 -7.49 -32.66
CA TRP A 317 56.44 -7.10 -33.37
C TRP A 317 56.72 -6.02 -34.41
N GLN A 318 56.38 -6.29 -35.67
CA GLN A 318 56.59 -5.38 -36.80
C GLN A 318 55.29 -5.16 -37.57
N LYS A 319 55.07 -3.94 -38.08
CA LYS A 319 53.93 -3.61 -38.95
C LYS A 319 54.43 -3.42 -40.38
N ILE A 320 54.11 -4.37 -41.26
CA ILE A 320 54.62 -4.50 -42.62
C ILE A 320 53.42 -4.63 -43.57
N GLY A 321 53.34 -3.82 -44.64
CA GLY A 321 52.20 -3.86 -45.57
C GLY A 321 50.84 -3.72 -44.87
N GLY A 322 50.76 -2.89 -43.81
CA GLY A 322 49.57 -2.71 -42.97
C GLY A 322 49.35 -3.79 -41.89
N SER A 323 49.76 -5.03 -42.14
CA SER A 323 49.58 -6.18 -41.23
C SER A 323 50.63 -6.24 -40.12
N ARG A 324 50.31 -6.89 -38.99
CA ARG A 324 51.25 -7.15 -37.87
C ARG A 324 51.85 -8.54 -37.99
N TYR A 325 53.18 -8.64 -37.88
CA TYR A 325 53.94 -9.88 -37.86
C TYR A 325 54.80 -9.94 -36.60
N TYR A 326 55.11 -11.14 -36.12
CA TYR A 326 56.09 -11.34 -35.06
C TYR A 326 57.32 -12.08 -35.60
N LEU A 327 58.46 -11.40 -35.56
CA LEU A 327 59.77 -11.97 -35.85
C LEU A 327 60.40 -12.35 -34.51
N ASN A 328 60.84 -13.60 -34.34
CA ASN A 328 61.41 -14.07 -33.08
C ASN A 328 62.84 -13.51 -32.85
N GLY A 329 63.50 -13.95 -31.78
CA GLY A 329 64.83 -13.47 -31.41
C GLY A 329 65.93 -13.68 -32.48
N SER A 330 65.71 -14.61 -33.41
CA SER A 330 66.59 -14.88 -34.56
C SER A 330 66.10 -14.21 -35.86
N GLY A 331 65.09 -13.35 -35.80
CA GLY A 331 64.50 -12.67 -36.95
C GLY A 331 63.52 -13.51 -37.79
N VAL A 332 63.29 -14.76 -37.42
CA VAL A 332 62.37 -15.67 -38.15
C VAL A 332 60.92 -15.32 -37.81
N MET A 333 60.09 -15.18 -38.84
CA MET A 333 58.66 -14.94 -38.72
C MET A 333 57.92 -16.16 -38.15
N GLU A 334 57.21 -15.96 -37.05
CA GLU A 334 56.29 -16.95 -36.51
C GLU A 334 54.98 -16.98 -37.34
N ALA A 335 54.48 -18.17 -37.63
CA ALA A 335 53.29 -18.38 -38.47
C ALA A 335 52.56 -19.69 -38.11
N GLY A 336 51.35 -19.87 -38.64
CA GLY A 336 50.64 -21.15 -38.62
C GLY A 336 50.14 -21.58 -37.24
N GLY A 337 49.33 -20.75 -36.58
CA GLY A 337 48.55 -21.11 -35.41
C GLY A 337 48.76 -20.21 -34.20
N TRP A 338 48.36 -20.71 -33.03
CA TRP A 338 48.52 -20.01 -31.76
C TRP A 338 50.00 -19.85 -31.37
N ARG A 339 50.33 -18.71 -30.75
CA ARG A 339 51.62 -18.40 -30.11
C ARG A 339 51.41 -17.65 -28.81
N LEU A 340 52.16 -18.04 -27.78
CA LEU A 340 52.27 -17.31 -26.52
C LEU A 340 53.50 -16.40 -26.58
N ILE A 341 53.29 -15.09 -26.70
CA ILE A 341 54.34 -14.08 -26.85
C ILE A 341 54.18 -13.08 -25.71
N ASN A 342 55.24 -12.87 -24.92
CA ASN A 342 55.25 -11.96 -23.76
C ASN A 342 54.03 -12.17 -22.82
N ASN A 343 53.74 -13.44 -22.50
CA ASN A 343 52.60 -13.89 -21.71
C ASN A 343 51.21 -13.49 -22.25
N ARG A 344 51.07 -13.29 -23.56
CA ARG A 344 49.80 -13.02 -24.26
C ARG A 344 49.64 -13.97 -25.45
N TRP A 345 48.41 -14.46 -25.66
CA TRP A 345 48.09 -15.34 -26.78
C TRP A 345 47.74 -14.54 -28.04
N TYR A 346 48.30 -14.96 -29.16
CA TYR A 346 48.04 -14.45 -30.50
C TYR A 346 47.80 -15.62 -31.45
N TYR A 347 46.95 -15.45 -32.46
CA TYR A 347 46.86 -16.39 -33.57
C TYR A 347 47.56 -15.80 -34.80
N LEU A 348 48.60 -16.46 -35.28
CA LEU A 348 49.35 -16.05 -36.47
C LEU A 348 48.89 -16.92 -37.65
N GLN A 349 48.43 -16.28 -38.73
CA GLN A 349 47.90 -16.97 -39.90
C GLN A 349 49.00 -17.75 -40.65
N GLY A 350 48.64 -18.51 -41.68
CA GLY A 350 49.62 -19.28 -42.49
C GLY A 350 50.68 -18.40 -43.18
N ASN A 351 50.36 -17.13 -43.43
CA ASN A 351 51.28 -16.11 -43.94
C ASN A 351 52.01 -15.31 -42.84
N GLY A 352 51.87 -15.69 -41.55
CA GLY A 352 52.47 -15.00 -40.40
C GLY A 352 51.74 -13.75 -39.90
N ALA A 353 50.72 -13.27 -40.62
CA ALA A 353 49.96 -12.10 -40.19
C ALA A 353 49.11 -12.42 -38.95
N ALA A 354 49.23 -11.63 -37.89
CA ALA A 354 48.41 -11.79 -36.69
C ALA A 354 46.93 -11.51 -36.97
N ALA A 355 46.06 -12.44 -36.58
CA ALA A 355 44.61 -12.28 -36.69
C ALA A 355 44.07 -11.22 -35.72
N THR A 356 43.02 -10.52 -36.14
CA THR A 356 42.33 -9.47 -35.39
C THR A 356 40.82 -9.60 -35.57
N GLY A 357 40.04 -9.14 -34.59
CA GLY A 357 38.59 -9.31 -34.59
C GLY A 357 38.16 -10.75 -34.31
N TRP A 358 37.06 -11.18 -34.95
CA TRP A 358 36.52 -12.52 -34.78
C TRP A 358 37.28 -13.57 -35.60
N LEU A 359 37.67 -14.67 -34.96
CA LEU A 359 38.32 -15.82 -35.57
C LEU A 359 37.49 -17.08 -35.30
N ASN A 360 37.21 -17.85 -36.36
CA ASN A 360 36.54 -19.16 -36.26
C ASN A 360 37.53 -20.26 -36.65
N LEU A 361 37.79 -21.19 -35.74
CA LEU A 361 38.60 -22.38 -35.97
C LEU A 361 37.71 -23.63 -35.80
N GLY A 362 37.28 -24.21 -36.92
CA GLY A 362 36.50 -25.47 -36.91
C GLY A 362 35.16 -25.39 -36.17
N GLY A 363 34.50 -24.23 -36.17
CA GLY A 363 33.27 -23.95 -35.40
C GLY A 363 33.53 -23.31 -34.04
N THR A 364 34.79 -23.26 -33.59
CA THR A 364 35.18 -22.65 -32.31
C THR A 364 35.51 -21.17 -32.51
N TRP A 365 34.76 -20.28 -31.86
CA TRP A 365 34.94 -18.83 -31.98
C TRP A 365 35.89 -18.26 -30.91
N TYR A 366 36.74 -17.33 -31.36
CA TYR A 366 37.68 -16.56 -30.55
C TYR A 366 37.58 -15.09 -30.94
N TYR A 367 37.96 -14.18 -30.03
CA TYR A 367 38.08 -12.76 -30.32
C TYR A 367 39.50 -12.25 -30.02
N LEU A 368 40.15 -11.72 -31.06
CA LEU A 368 41.47 -11.12 -31.02
C LEU A 368 41.30 -9.60 -31.02
N ASN A 369 41.95 -8.92 -30.07
CA ASN A 369 41.82 -7.48 -29.89
C ASN A 369 42.29 -6.69 -31.14
N PRO A 370 41.45 -5.87 -31.79
CA PRO A 370 41.77 -5.29 -33.10
C PRO A 370 43.04 -4.41 -33.18
N SER A 371 43.48 -3.80 -32.07
CA SER A 371 44.65 -2.91 -32.06
C SER A 371 46.00 -3.64 -31.98
N ASP A 372 46.06 -4.82 -31.37
CA ASP A 372 47.31 -5.54 -31.10
C ASP A 372 47.31 -7.03 -31.43
N GLY A 373 46.15 -7.66 -31.67
CA GLY A 373 45.99 -9.08 -31.94
C GLY A 373 45.88 -9.97 -30.69
N VAL A 374 45.83 -9.40 -29.48
CA VAL A 374 45.78 -10.16 -28.22
C VAL A 374 44.42 -10.86 -28.06
N MET A 375 44.43 -12.17 -27.87
CA MET A 375 43.25 -12.98 -27.56
C MET A 375 42.56 -12.49 -26.27
N LYS A 376 41.25 -12.27 -26.30
CA LYS A 376 40.45 -11.96 -25.11
C LYS A 376 40.02 -13.23 -24.37
N THR A 377 40.03 -13.14 -23.05
CA THR A 377 39.45 -14.09 -22.10
C THR A 377 38.63 -13.32 -21.08
N GLY A 378 37.71 -13.98 -20.37
CA GLY A 378 36.74 -13.33 -19.50
C GLY A 378 35.71 -12.50 -20.29
N TRP A 379 35.16 -11.47 -19.65
CA TRP A 379 34.23 -10.52 -20.28
C TRP A 379 34.96 -9.51 -21.17
N TYR A 380 34.45 -9.31 -22.38
CA TYR A 380 34.89 -8.24 -23.28
C TYR A 380 33.71 -7.65 -24.07
N LYS A 381 33.87 -6.41 -24.52
CA LYS A 381 32.83 -5.66 -25.21
C LYS A 381 33.24 -5.42 -26.66
N VAL A 382 32.32 -5.65 -27.60
CA VAL A 382 32.50 -5.36 -29.03
C VAL A 382 31.39 -4.41 -29.45
N GLY A 383 31.76 -3.16 -29.75
CA GLY A 383 30.80 -2.06 -29.91
C GLY A 383 29.97 -1.86 -28.64
N LYS A 384 28.65 -1.99 -28.73
CA LYS A 384 27.74 -1.87 -27.58
C LYS A 384 27.50 -3.20 -26.84
N THR A 385 27.91 -4.33 -27.40
CA THR A 385 27.51 -5.68 -26.95
C THR A 385 28.60 -6.37 -26.12
N TRP A 386 28.21 -7.04 -25.04
CA TRP A 386 29.11 -7.86 -24.21
C TRP A 386 29.15 -9.32 -24.67
N TYR A 387 30.33 -9.93 -24.54
CA TYR A 387 30.64 -11.33 -24.84
C TYR A 387 31.55 -11.88 -23.74
N TYR A 388 31.57 -13.20 -23.58
CA TYR A 388 32.46 -13.89 -22.64
C TYR A 388 33.25 -15.00 -23.34
N SER A 389 34.56 -15.06 -23.10
CA SER A 389 35.43 -16.17 -23.49
C SER A 389 35.99 -16.88 -22.27
N ASN A 390 36.09 -18.21 -22.33
CA ASN A 390 36.71 -18.99 -21.25
C ASN A 390 38.24 -18.76 -21.17
N GLY A 391 38.92 -19.44 -20.23
CA GLY A 391 40.37 -19.31 -20.04
C GLY A 391 41.22 -19.68 -21.26
N SER A 392 40.68 -20.48 -22.19
CA SER A 392 41.31 -20.84 -23.47
C SER A 392 40.93 -19.90 -24.62
N GLY A 393 40.22 -18.79 -24.35
CA GLY A 393 39.79 -17.81 -25.35
C GLY A 393 38.51 -18.16 -26.11
N VAL A 394 37.95 -19.36 -25.90
CA VAL A 394 36.75 -19.83 -26.61
C VAL A 394 35.52 -19.05 -26.13
N MET A 395 34.87 -18.36 -27.06
CA MET A 395 33.61 -17.64 -26.83
C MET A 395 32.52 -18.61 -26.34
N GLN A 396 31.77 -18.22 -25.31
CA GLN A 396 30.73 -19.03 -24.70
C GLN A 396 29.32 -18.66 -25.22
N THR A 397 28.43 -19.64 -25.25
CA THR A 397 27.01 -19.52 -25.64
C THR A 397 26.13 -20.26 -24.63
N GLY A 398 24.86 -19.88 -24.52
CA GLY A 398 23.92 -20.44 -23.55
C GLY A 398 24.07 -19.88 -22.13
N TRP A 399 23.67 -20.67 -21.14
CA TRP A 399 23.75 -20.29 -19.72
C TRP A 399 25.19 -20.40 -19.19
N LEU A 400 25.69 -19.30 -18.62
CA LEU A 400 27.03 -19.20 -18.03
C LEU A 400 26.92 -18.86 -16.53
N ASN A 401 27.45 -19.74 -15.67
CA ASN A 401 27.57 -19.49 -14.24
C ASN A 401 28.97 -18.96 -13.91
N LEU A 402 29.06 -17.77 -13.32
CA LEU A 402 30.29 -17.18 -12.80
C LEU A 402 30.15 -16.97 -11.30
N ASN A 403 30.79 -17.84 -10.51
CA ASN A 403 30.84 -17.78 -9.05
C ASN A 403 29.45 -17.68 -8.36
N GLY A 404 28.43 -18.31 -8.94
CA GLY A 404 27.04 -18.28 -8.46
C GLY A 404 26.13 -17.33 -9.25
N THR A 405 26.69 -16.36 -9.98
CA THR A 405 25.93 -15.43 -10.82
C THR A 405 25.72 -16.02 -12.22
N TRP A 406 24.46 -16.33 -12.54
CA TRP A 406 24.07 -16.78 -13.88
C TRP A 406 23.92 -15.61 -14.85
N HIS A 407 24.38 -15.82 -16.08
CA HIS A 407 24.23 -14.93 -17.22
C HIS A 407 23.78 -15.78 -18.42
N TYR A 408 23.18 -15.18 -19.44
CA TYR A 408 22.85 -15.87 -20.69
C TYR A 408 23.54 -15.20 -21.88
N LEU A 409 24.24 -15.99 -22.69
CA LEU A 409 24.81 -15.59 -23.96
C LEU A 409 23.96 -16.23 -25.08
N ASN A 410 23.55 -15.47 -26.08
CA ASN A 410 22.74 -16.01 -27.18
C ASN A 410 23.55 -16.89 -28.14
N GLY A 411 22.95 -17.38 -29.23
CA GLY A 411 23.63 -18.22 -30.23
C GLY A 411 24.80 -17.54 -30.96
N SER A 412 24.93 -16.22 -30.89
CA SER A 412 26.09 -15.44 -31.38
C SER A 412 27.09 -15.06 -30.28
N GLY A 413 26.94 -15.60 -29.06
CA GLY A 413 27.76 -15.27 -27.89
C GLY A 413 27.44 -13.92 -27.24
N ALA A 414 26.48 -13.16 -27.77
CA ALA A 414 26.09 -11.86 -27.26
C ALA A 414 25.25 -11.99 -25.98
N MET A 415 25.64 -11.27 -24.94
CA MET A 415 24.98 -11.27 -23.63
C MET A 415 23.55 -10.74 -23.70
N ALA A 416 22.59 -11.51 -23.18
CA ALA A 416 21.21 -11.09 -23.03
C ALA A 416 21.05 -10.14 -21.83
N ALA A 417 20.10 -9.21 -21.96
CA ALA A 417 19.79 -8.17 -20.99
C ALA A 417 18.29 -7.89 -21.02
N GLY A 418 17.67 -7.65 -19.86
CA GLY A 418 16.23 -7.51 -19.72
C GLY A 418 15.50 -8.86 -19.79
N TRP A 419 14.31 -8.87 -20.38
CA TRP A 419 13.46 -10.05 -20.49
C TRP A 419 13.98 -11.04 -21.55
N LEU A 420 14.07 -12.32 -21.17
CA LEU A 420 14.45 -13.43 -22.04
C LEU A 420 13.39 -14.53 -21.95
N ASN A 421 12.93 -15.05 -23.09
CA ASN A 421 12.05 -16.21 -23.16
C ASN A 421 12.82 -17.40 -23.77
N LEU A 422 12.91 -18.51 -23.06
CA LEU A 422 13.45 -19.77 -23.55
C LEU A 422 12.37 -20.85 -23.44
N GLY A 423 11.87 -21.33 -24.59
CA GLY A 423 10.89 -22.42 -24.65
C GLY A 423 9.57 -22.16 -23.90
N GLY A 424 9.15 -20.89 -23.79
CA GLY A 424 7.97 -20.48 -23.01
C GLY A 424 8.27 -20.08 -21.57
N THR A 425 9.48 -20.34 -21.07
CA THR A 425 9.91 -19.93 -19.73
C THR A 425 10.54 -18.54 -19.79
N TRP A 426 10.01 -17.60 -19.00
CA TRP A 426 10.55 -16.24 -18.90
C TRP A 426 11.61 -16.15 -17.79
N TYR A 427 12.66 -15.40 -18.09
CA TYR A 427 13.77 -15.02 -17.21
C TYR A 427 13.99 -13.52 -17.31
N TYR A 428 14.58 -12.90 -16.29
CA TYR A 428 15.00 -11.51 -16.33
C TYR A 428 16.49 -11.39 -15.99
N LEU A 429 17.26 -10.85 -16.93
CA LEU A 429 18.68 -10.55 -16.78
C LEU A 429 18.83 -9.06 -16.48
N ASN A 430 19.58 -8.69 -15.45
CA ASN A 430 19.75 -7.29 -15.07
C ASN A 430 20.37 -6.48 -16.24
N PRO A 431 19.72 -5.40 -16.73
CA PRO A 431 20.19 -4.67 -17.92
C PRO A 431 21.59 -4.05 -17.83
N SER A 432 22.15 -3.83 -16.64
CA SER A 432 23.49 -3.22 -16.49
C SER A 432 24.65 -4.21 -16.61
N ASN A 433 24.45 -5.48 -16.22
CA ASN A 433 25.52 -6.48 -16.09
C ASN A 433 25.15 -7.91 -16.54
N GLY A 434 23.92 -8.14 -17.01
CA GLY A 434 23.46 -9.45 -17.49
C GLY A 434 23.13 -10.48 -16.39
N ALA A 435 23.21 -10.11 -15.11
CA ALA A 435 22.99 -11.04 -14.01
C ALA A 435 21.51 -11.46 -13.88
N MET A 436 21.24 -12.75 -14.00
CA MET A 436 19.91 -13.35 -13.86
C MET A 436 19.32 -13.06 -12.47
N GLN A 437 18.06 -12.62 -12.42
CA GLN A 437 17.35 -12.37 -11.17
C GLN A 437 16.65 -13.62 -10.64
N THR A 438 16.65 -13.77 -9.31
CA THR A 438 16.00 -14.83 -8.55
C THR A 438 15.41 -14.23 -7.27
N GLY A 439 14.29 -14.76 -6.79
CA GLY A 439 13.51 -14.13 -5.73
C GLY A 439 12.70 -12.94 -6.26
N TRP A 440 12.41 -11.96 -5.38
CA TRP A 440 11.72 -10.73 -5.73
C TRP A 440 12.65 -9.74 -6.45
N TYR A 441 12.21 -9.20 -7.57
CA TYR A 441 12.88 -8.11 -8.29
C TYR A 441 11.85 -7.12 -8.87
N GLN A 442 12.27 -5.88 -9.08
CA GLN A 442 11.42 -4.80 -9.60
C GLN A 442 11.89 -4.38 -10.99
N VAL A 443 10.94 -4.19 -11.92
CA VAL A 443 11.19 -3.66 -13.27
C VAL A 443 10.34 -2.41 -13.44
N GLY A 444 10.99 -1.25 -13.54
CA GLY A 444 10.31 0.05 -13.41
C GLY A 444 9.68 0.18 -12.02
N LYS A 445 8.35 0.28 -11.95
CA LYS A 445 7.59 0.31 -10.69
C LYS A 445 6.98 -1.05 -10.31
N THR A 446 7.03 -2.04 -11.20
CA THR A 446 6.29 -3.30 -11.06
C THR A 446 7.17 -4.40 -10.46
N TRP A 447 6.66 -5.11 -9.46
CA TRP A 447 7.33 -6.25 -8.84
C TRP A 447 7.03 -7.55 -9.59
N TYR A 448 8.05 -8.42 -9.64
CA TYR A 448 8.03 -9.75 -10.23
C TYR A 448 8.76 -10.72 -9.28
N TYR A 449 8.51 -12.02 -9.43
CA TYR A 449 9.23 -13.05 -8.69
C TYR A 449 9.72 -14.15 -9.63
N SER A 450 10.98 -14.54 -9.49
CA SER A 450 11.57 -15.72 -10.13
C SER A 450 11.94 -16.76 -9.09
N ASN A 451 11.78 -18.05 -9.41
CA ASN A 451 12.22 -19.13 -8.53
C ASN A 451 13.76 -19.28 -8.55
N GLY A 452 14.28 -20.29 -7.85
CA GLY A 452 15.73 -20.55 -7.75
C GLY A 452 16.44 -20.90 -9.07
N SER A 453 15.72 -21.21 -10.15
CA SER A 453 16.30 -21.38 -11.50
C SER A 453 16.19 -20.13 -12.37
N GLY A 454 15.70 -19.00 -11.82
CA GLY A 454 15.48 -17.74 -12.55
C GLY A 454 14.16 -17.69 -13.32
N ALA A 455 13.39 -18.79 -13.36
CA ALA A 455 12.11 -18.84 -14.05
C ALA A 455 11.06 -17.98 -13.33
N MET A 456 10.51 -17.00 -14.05
CA MET A 456 9.46 -16.10 -13.58
C MET A 456 8.20 -16.89 -13.20
N GLN A 457 7.60 -16.56 -12.06
CA GLN A 457 6.40 -17.22 -11.54
C GLN A 457 5.12 -16.45 -11.92
N THR A 458 4.01 -17.19 -12.04
CA THR A 458 2.65 -16.68 -12.30
C THR A 458 1.64 -17.45 -11.44
N GLY A 459 0.46 -16.88 -11.21
CA GLY A 459 -0.55 -17.44 -10.31
C GLY A 459 -0.25 -17.20 -8.82
N TRP A 460 -0.78 -18.07 -7.96
CA TRP A 460 -0.56 -18.03 -6.52
C TRP A 460 0.86 -18.46 -6.15
N LEU A 461 1.57 -17.61 -5.40
CA LEU A 461 2.91 -17.86 -4.87
C LEU A 461 2.88 -17.76 -3.34
N ILE A 462 3.52 -18.72 -2.66
CA ILE A 462 3.86 -18.61 -1.25
C ILE A 462 5.36 -18.30 -1.08
N VAL A 463 5.70 -17.30 -0.27
CA VAL A 463 7.08 -16.99 0.12
C VAL A 463 7.15 -16.92 1.65
N GLY A 464 7.91 -17.83 2.25
CA GLY A 464 7.82 -18.08 3.68
C GLY A 464 6.42 -18.57 4.06
N ASN A 465 5.71 -17.81 4.88
CA ASN A 465 4.32 -18.09 5.26
C ASN A 465 3.31 -17.14 4.58
N THR A 466 3.75 -16.25 3.68
CA THR A 466 2.92 -15.21 3.08
C THR A 466 2.52 -15.59 1.66
N TRP A 467 1.22 -15.46 1.34
CA TRP A 467 0.70 -15.64 -0.02
C TRP A 467 0.70 -14.33 -0.80
N TYR A 468 0.97 -14.45 -2.10
CA TYR A 468 0.99 -13.39 -3.10
C TYR A 468 0.33 -13.92 -4.38
N TYR A 469 -0.13 -13.03 -5.24
CA TYR A 469 -0.58 -13.40 -6.58
C TYR A 469 0.22 -12.66 -7.65
N LEU A 470 0.70 -13.41 -8.65
CA LEU A 470 1.38 -12.89 -9.83
C LEU A 470 0.43 -13.06 -11.03
N ASN A 471 0.18 -11.99 -11.77
CA ASN A 471 -0.66 -12.01 -12.96
C ASN A 471 -0.05 -12.89 -14.07
N GLY A 472 -0.80 -13.15 -15.15
CA GLY A 472 -0.32 -13.96 -16.28
C GLY A 472 0.94 -13.42 -17.00
N ASN A 473 1.26 -12.14 -16.80
CA ASN A 473 2.51 -11.51 -17.25
C ASN A 473 3.61 -11.44 -16.17
N GLY A 474 3.44 -12.14 -15.04
CA GLY A 474 4.36 -12.18 -13.90
C GLY A 474 4.30 -10.98 -12.95
N SER A 475 3.53 -9.94 -13.25
CA SER A 475 3.43 -8.76 -12.39
C SER A 475 2.68 -9.07 -11.08
N MET A 476 3.21 -8.61 -9.94
CA MET A 476 2.56 -8.78 -8.64
C MET A 476 1.25 -7.99 -8.58
N ALA A 477 0.16 -8.68 -8.23
CA ALA A 477 -1.13 -8.07 -7.99
C ALA A 477 -1.21 -7.43 -6.60
N THR A 478 -1.90 -6.29 -6.51
CA THR A 478 -2.16 -5.55 -5.27
C THR A 478 -3.61 -5.06 -5.26
N GLY A 479 -4.17 -4.80 -4.08
CA GLY A 479 -5.58 -4.42 -3.94
C GLY A 479 -6.55 -5.59 -4.14
N TRP A 480 -7.72 -5.30 -4.70
CA TRP A 480 -8.77 -6.30 -4.94
C TRP A 480 -8.48 -7.18 -6.15
N LEU A 481 -8.58 -8.49 -5.97
CA LEU A 481 -8.42 -9.50 -7.02
C LEU A 481 -9.65 -10.41 -7.06
N ASN A 482 -10.18 -10.68 -8.26
CA ASN A 482 -11.27 -11.62 -8.48
C ASN A 482 -10.77 -12.79 -9.33
N LEU A 483 -10.84 -14.01 -8.79
CA LEU A 483 -10.53 -15.24 -9.51
C LEU A 483 -11.79 -16.13 -9.54
N GLY A 484 -12.39 -16.28 -10.72
CA GLY A 484 -13.55 -17.17 -10.92
C GLY A 484 -14.79 -16.81 -10.08
N GLY A 485 -14.95 -15.54 -9.69
CA GLY A 485 -16.02 -15.07 -8.80
C GLY A 485 -15.62 -15.02 -7.31
N THR A 486 -14.47 -15.59 -6.93
CA THR A 486 -13.93 -15.48 -5.57
C THR A 486 -13.09 -14.21 -5.44
N TRP A 487 -13.44 -13.34 -4.49
CA TRP A 487 -12.67 -12.14 -4.19
C TRP A 487 -11.59 -12.39 -3.14
N TYR A 488 -10.45 -11.75 -3.36
CA TYR A 488 -9.28 -11.73 -2.48
C TYR A 488 -8.81 -10.29 -2.35
N TYR A 489 -8.12 -9.97 -1.25
CA TYR A 489 -7.48 -8.67 -1.07
C TYR A 489 -5.98 -8.85 -0.79
N LEU A 490 -5.16 -8.28 -1.67
CA LEU A 490 -3.71 -8.23 -1.57
C LEU A 490 -3.32 -6.84 -1.03
N ASN A 491 -2.39 -6.78 -0.08
CA ASN A 491 -1.96 -5.51 0.51
C ASN A 491 -1.47 -4.53 -0.58
N PRO A 492 -1.98 -3.28 -0.65
CA PRO A 492 -1.62 -2.32 -1.70
C PRO A 492 -0.12 -2.04 -1.84
N THR A 493 0.64 -2.12 -0.74
CA THR A 493 2.07 -1.81 -0.69
C THR A 493 2.94 -3.04 -0.84
N SER A 494 2.59 -4.16 -0.20
CA SER A 494 3.43 -5.36 -0.12
C SER A 494 2.95 -6.55 -0.96
N GLY A 495 1.76 -6.51 -1.56
CA GLY A 495 1.16 -7.63 -2.29
C GLY A 495 0.71 -8.82 -1.43
N ALA A 496 0.94 -8.77 -0.10
CA ALA A 496 0.60 -9.85 0.82
C ALA A 496 -0.92 -10.05 0.94
N MET A 497 -1.40 -11.26 0.65
CA MET A 497 -2.81 -11.65 0.76
C MET A 497 -3.30 -11.52 2.21
N GLN A 498 -4.47 -10.90 2.40
CA GLN A 498 -5.09 -10.74 3.71
C GLN A 498 -5.97 -11.94 4.08
N THR A 499 -5.98 -12.28 5.37
CA THR A 499 -6.79 -13.34 6.00
C THR A 499 -7.26 -12.85 7.37
N GLY A 500 -8.43 -13.26 7.82
CA GLY A 500 -9.09 -12.69 8.99
C GLY A 500 -9.69 -11.32 8.69
N TRP A 501 -9.82 -10.48 9.71
CA TRP A 501 -10.31 -9.11 9.59
C TRP A 501 -9.25 -8.17 8.99
N TYR A 502 -9.62 -7.40 7.97
CA TYR A 502 -8.80 -6.32 7.41
C TYR A 502 -9.66 -5.12 7.05
N GLN A 503 -9.05 -3.93 6.99
CA GLN A 503 -9.74 -2.68 6.71
C GLN A 503 -9.24 -2.09 5.37
N VAL A 504 -10.17 -1.63 4.53
CA VAL A 504 -9.88 -0.94 3.27
C VAL A 504 -10.50 0.47 3.36
N GLY A 505 -9.64 1.49 3.45
CA GLY A 505 -10.07 2.84 3.80
C GLY A 505 -10.66 2.87 5.22
N ARG A 506 -11.98 3.07 5.32
CA ARG A 506 -12.73 2.99 6.60
C ARG A 506 -13.52 1.70 6.77
N THR A 507 -13.71 0.92 5.71
CA THR A 507 -14.63 -0.23 5.70
C THR A 507 -13.90 -1.50 6.11
N TRP A 508 -14.50 -2.28 7.01
CA TRP A 508 -13.99 -3.59 7.42
C TRP A 508 -14.51 -4.70 6.52
N TYR A 509 -13.65 -5.68 6.27
CA TYR A 509 -13.89 -6.88 5.48
C TYR A 509 -13.29 -8.09 6.21
N TYR A 510 -13.74 -9.29 5.88
CA TYR A 510 -13.18 -10.53 6.41
C TYR A 510 -12.88 -11.52 5.29
N SER A 511 -11.68 -12.10 5.31
CA SER A 511 -11.30 -13.24 4.45
C SER A 511 -11.08 -14.48 5.30
N ASN A 512 -11.46 -15.65 4.80
CA ASN A 512 -11.21 -16.92 5.47
C ASN A 512 -9.72 -17.33 5.40
N GLY A 513 -9.38 -18.52 5.90
CA GLY A 513 -8.00 -19.04 5.90
C GLY A 513 -7.38 -19.29 4.52
N SER A 514 -8.16 -19.29 3.43
CA SER A 514 -7.65 -19.34 2.05
C SER A 514 -7.64 -17.97 1.37
N GLY A 515 -7.84 -16.88 2.12
CA GLY A 515 -7.87 -15.50 1.60
C GLY A 515 -9.18 -15.09 0.93
N ALA A 516 -10.13 -16.02 0.77
CA ALA A 516 -11.40 -15.75 0.11
C ALA A 516 -12.30 -14.86 1.00
N MET A 517 -12.69 -13.70 0.48
CA MET A 517 -13.58 -12.75 1.12
C MET A 517 -14.93 -13.40 1.45
N GLN A 518 -15.46 -13.13 2.64
CA GLN A 518 -16.73 -13.67 3.13
C GLN A 518 -17.87 -12.67 2.96
N THR A 519 -19.09 -13.17 2.76
CA THR A 519 -20.33 -12.41 2.63
C THR A 519 -21.46 -13.12 3.38
N GLY A 520 -22.46 -12.38 3.87
CA GLY A 520 -23.54 -12.92 4.69
C GLY A 520 -23.18 -13.01 6.18
N TRP A 521 -23.84 -13.91 6.90
CA TRP A 521 -23.56 -14.15 8.32
C TRP A 521 -22.22 -14.85 8.52
N LEU A 522 -21.37 -14.26 9.36
CA LEU A 522 -20.08 -14.79 9.77
C LEU A 522 -20.05 -14.96 11.30
N ILE A 523 -19.50 -16.08 11.76
CA ILE A 523 -19.13 -16.26 13.18
C ILE A 523 -17.61 -16.25 13.31
N VAL A 524 -17.08 -15.46 14.25
CA VAL A 524 -15.66 -15.43 14.60
C VAL A 524 -15.53 -15.62 16.11
N GLY A 525 -14.93 -16.74 16.53
CA GLY A 525 -15.02 -17.20 17.91
C GLY A 525 -16.48 -17.50 18.27
N ASN A 526 -17.03 -16.77 19.24
CA ASN A 526 -18.45 -16.88 19.64
C ASN A 526 -19.28 -15.67 19.18
N THR A 527 -18.70 -14.72 18.43
CA THR A 527 -19.37 -13.48 18.02
C THR A 527 -19.87 -13.57 16.59
N TRP A 528 -21.13 -13.23 16.37
CA TRP A 528 -21.73 -13.10 15.05
C TRP A 528 -21.55 -11.71 14.47
N TYR A 529 -21.33 -11.65 13.17
CA TYR A 529 -21.19 -10.45 12.34
C TYR A 529 -21.97 -10.65 11.04
N TYR A 530 -22.31 -9.57 10.35
CA TYR A 530 -22.86 -9.65 9.00
C TYR A 530 -21.97 -8.88 8.03
N LEU A 531 -21.62 -9.51 6.91
CA LEU A 531 -20.94 -8.91 5.77
C LEU A 531 -21.95 -8.74 4.65
N ASN A 532 -21.99 -7.56 4.03
CA ASN A 532 -22.85 -7.28 2.88
C ASN A 532 -22.38 -8.06 1.63
N ARG A 533 -23.13 -7.94 0.53
CA ARG A 533 -22.84 -8.64 -0.74
C ARG A 533 -21.52 -8.21 -1.40
N ASP A 534 -21.01 -7.03 -1.05
CA ASP A 534 -19.70 -6.50 -1.44
C ASP A 534 -18.58 -6.87 -0.43
N GLY A 535 -18.91 -7.64 0.61
CA GLY A 535 -18.01 -8.02 1.71
C GLY A 535 -17.88 -6.99 2.83
N SER A 536 -18.51 -5.81 2.73
CA SER A 536 -18.40 -4.77 3.75
C SER A 536 -19.12 -5.17 5.05
N MET A 537 -18.48 -4.98 6.20
CA MET A 537 -19.07 -5.28 7.50
C MET A 537 -20.22 -4.33 7.83
N ALA A 538 -21.41 -4.88 8.07
CA ALA A 538 -22.58 -4.12 8.47
C ALA A 538 -22.52 -3.69 9.94
N THR A 539 -23.05 -2.50 10.23
CA THR A 539 -23.17 -1.91 11.56
C THR A 539 -24.52 -1.20 11.70
N GLY A 540 -25.01 -1.04 12.93
CA GLY A 540 -26.33 -0.48 13.20
C GLY A 540 -27.46 -1.47 12.88
N TRP A 541 -28.56 -0.95 12.37
CA TRP A 541 -29.75 -1.75 12.03
C TRP A 541 -29.61 -2.48 10.70
N LEU A 542 -29.90 -3.78 10.70
CA LEU A 542 -29.93 -4.63 9.51
C LEU A 542 -31.32 -5.27 9.37
N ASN A 543 -31.86 -5.26 8.15
CA ASN A 543 -33.11 -5.93 7.79
C ASN A 543 -32.84 -7.00 6.74
N LEU A 544 -33.13 -8.27 7.07
CA LEU A 544 -33.04 -9.41 6.16
C LEU A 544 -34.45 -9.99 5.97
N GLY A 545 -35.09 -9.68 4.83
CA GLY A 545 -36.39 -10.24 4.47
C GLY A 545 -37.53 -9.89 5.44
N GLY A 546 -37.48 -8.74 6.10
CA GLY A 546 -38.41 -8.32 7.16
C GLY A 546 -37.94 -8.66 8.58
N THR A 547 -36.90 -9.49 8.73
CA THR A 547 -36.30 -9.84 10.02
C THR A 547 -35.26 -8.78 10.40
N TRP A 548 -35.46 -8.10 11.53
CA TRP A 548 -34.55 -7.06 12.02
C TRP A 548 -33.51 -7.61 12.98
N TYR A 549 -32.28 -7.11 12.83
CA TYR A 549 -31.12 -7.37 13.66
C TYR A 549 -30.43 -6.05 13.99
N TYR A 550 -29.64 -6.03 15.07
CA TYR A 550 -28.78 -4.89 15.40
C TYR A 550 -27.33 -5.35 15.58
N LEU A 551 -26.43 -4.71 14.85
CA LEU A 551 -24.98 -4.95 14.87
C LEU A 551 -24.33 -3.76 15.58
N ASN A 552 -23.52 -3.99 16.61
CA ASN A 552 -22.96 -2.94 17.44
C ASN A 552 -22.14 -1.92 16.60
N PRO A 553 -22.48 -0.62 16.57
CA PRO A 553 -21.79 0.38 15.76
C PRO A 553 -20.28 0.50 15.99
N SER A 554 -19.76 0.08 17.16
CA SER A 554 -18.32 0.13 17.44
C SER A 554 -17.50 -1.01 16.79
N GLY A 555 -18.14 -2.06 16.27
CA GLY A 555 -17.40 -3.23 15.76
C GLY A 555 -18.20 -4.35 15.09
N GLY A 556 -19.45 -4.11 14.66
CA GLY A 556 -20.24 -5.07 13.87
C GLY A 556 -20.79 -6.30 14.60
N ALA A 557 -20.46 -6.47 15.88
CA ALA A 557 -20.92 -7.61 16.69
C ALA A 557 -22.44 -7.60 16.89
N MET A 558 -23.12 -8.68 16.50
CA MET A 558 -24.57 -8.84 16.62
C MET A 558 -25.04 -8.82 18.08
N CYS A 559 -26.04 -7.99 18.39
CA CYS A 559 -26.63 -7.90 19.71
C CYS A 559 -27.67 -9.01 19.96
N THR A 560 -27.64 -9.57 21.17
CA THR A 560 -28.61 -10.53 21.71
C THR A 560 -28.95 -10.13 23.14
N GLY A 561 -30.17 -10.42 23.60
CA GLY A 561 -30.67 -9.89 24.87
C GLY A 561 -31.07 -8.41 24.77
N TRP A 562 -31.04 -7.70 25.90
CA TRP A 562 -31.32 -6.26 25.95
C TRP A 562 -30.16 -5.43 25.40
N TYR A 563 -30.47 -4.47 24.53
CA TYR A 563 -29.53 -3.46 24.05
C TYR A 563 -30.21 -2.10 23.92
N GLN A 564 -29.42 -1.02 23.99
CA GLN A 564 -29.93 0.35 23.93
C GLN A 564 -29.42 1.04 22.65
N VAL A 565 -30.29 1.77 21.96
CA VAL A 565 -29.94 2.61 20.81
C VAL A 565 -30.40 4.03 21.09
N GLY A 566 -29.44 4.95 21.26
CA GLY A 566 -29.71 6.27 21.81
C GLY A 566 -30.23 6.15 23.26
N LYS A 567 -31.48 6.59 23.50
CA LYS A 567 -32.16 6.43 24.79
C LYS A 567 -33.10 5.22 24.85
N THR A 568 -33.39 4.59 23.72
CA THR A 568 -34.45 3.58 23.59
C THR A 568 -33.90 2.17 23.78
N TRP A 569 -34.58 1.35 24.57
CA TRP A 569 -34.25 -0.06 24.77
C TRP A 569 -34.97 -0.96 23.77
N TYR A 570 -34.28 -2.02 23.34
CA TYR A 570 -34.73 -3.06 22.43
C TYR A 570 -34.25 -4.42 22.96
N TYR A 571 -34.89 -5.50 22.52
CA TYR A 571 -34.48 -6.86 22.88
C TYR A 571 -34.39 -7.74 21.63
N SER A 572 -33.28 -8.45 21.47
CA SER A 572 -33.10 -9.50 20.47
C SER A 572 -33.06 -10.88 21.13
N ASN A 573 -33.64 -11.89 20.47
CA ASN A 573 -33.55 -13.27 20.94
C ASN A 573 -32.13 -13.85 20.78
N GLY A 574 -31.92 -15.11 21.16
CA GLY A 574 -30.62 -15.80 21.07
C GLY A 574 -30.07 -15.96 19.63
N SER A 575 -30.88 -15.72 18.61
CA SER A 575 -30.49 -15.69 17.19
C SER A 575 -30.34 -14.26 16.64
N GLY A 576 -30.30 -13.25 17.52
CA GLY A 576 -30.14 -11.84 17.15
C GLY A 576 -31.39 -11.14 16.63
N VAL A 577 -32.51 -11.85 16.46
CA VAL A 577 -33.74 -11.31 15.90
C VAL A 577 -34.41 -10.38 16.91
N MET A 578 -34.58 -9.11 16.54
CA MET A 578 -35.30 -8.10 17.32
C MET A 578 -36.75 -8.53 17.55
N GLN A 579 -37.22 -8.45 18.79
CA GLN A 579 -38.57 -8.85 19.17
C GLN A 579 -39.54 -7.65 19.12
N THR A 580 -40.83 -7.93 19.00
CA THR A 580 -41.94 -6.95 19.04
C THR A 580 -43.11 -7.53 19.84
N GLY A 581 -43.98 -6.69 20.38
CA GLY A 581 -45.16 -7.10 21.15
C GLY A 581 -44.83 -7.53 22.58
N TRP A 582 -45.59 -8.48 23.11
CA TRP A 582 -45.43 -8.99 24.48
C TRP A 582 -44.19 -9.88 24.61
N LEU A 583 -43.27 -9.49 25.47
CA LEU A 583 -42.04 -10.22 25.77
C LEU A 583 -42.05 -10.70 27.23
N LYS A 584 -41.84 -12.00 27.46
CA LYS A 584 -41.70 -12.58 28.81
C LYS A 584 -40.26 -13.01 29.05
N LEU A 585 -39.66 -12.54 30.15
CA LEU A 585 -38.33 -12.97 30.60
C LEU A 585 -38.43 -13.43 32.06
N GLY A 586 -38.33 -14.74 32.28
CA GLY A 586 -38.60 -15.36 33.58
C GLY A 586 -40.05 -15.14 34.03
N SER A 587 -40.23 -14.49 35.18
CA SER A 587 -41.54 -14.07 35.69
C SER A 587 -42.02 -12.71 35.14
N THR A 588 -41.11 -11.89 34.60
CA THR A 588 -41.40 -10.49 34.23
C THR A 588 -41.91 -10.38 32.79
N TRP A 589 -42.96 -9.57 32.60
CA TRP A 589 -43.44 -9.17 31.28
C TRP A 589 -42.95 -7.76 30.91
N TYR A 590 -42.76 -7.56 29.61
CA TYR A 590 -42.39 -6.31 28.96
C TYR A 590 -43.23 -6.15 27.70
N TYR A 591 -43.32 -4.93 27.17
CA TYR A 591 -43.93 -4.71 25.86
C TYR A 591 -43.02 -3.88 24.96
N LEU A 592 -42.80 -4.38 23.76
CA LEU A 592 -42.06 -3.73 22.68
C LEU A 592 -43.07 -3.29 21.61
N ASN A 593 -42.96 -2.07 21.11
CA ASN A 593 -43.87 -1.59 20.06
C ASN A 593 -43.57 -2.24 18.69
N GLY A 594 -44.26 -1.79 17.63
CA GLY A 594 -44.05 -2.29 16.26
C GLY A 594 -42.66 -2.00 15.66
N SER A 595 -41.86 -1.11 16.27
CA SER A 595 -40.45 -0.87 15.93
C SER A 595 -39.48 -1.50 16.93
N GLY A 596 -39.94 -2.44 17.76
CA GLY A 596 -39.15 -3.14 18.79
C GLY A 596 -38.76 -2.30 20.01
N ALA A 597 -39.20 -1.04 20.08
CA ALA A 597 -38.86 -0.12 21.17
C ALA A 597 -39.67 -0.47 22.43
N MET A 598 -38.97 -0.65 23.55
CA MET A 598 -39.57 -0.94 24.85
C MET A 598 -40.41 0.23 25.36
N LEU A 599 -41.67 -0.05 25.69
CA LEU A 599 -42.58 0.93 26.26
C LEU A 599 -42.43 1.03 27.78
N THR A 600 -42.68 2.24 28.30
CA THR A 600 -42.69 2.56 29.73
C THR A 600 -43.90 3.43 30.08
N GLY A 601 -44.22 3.54 31.37
CA GLY A 601 -45.36 4.29 31.87
C GLY A 601 -46.71 3.61 31.58
N TRP A 602 -47.76 4.43 31.57
CA TRP A 602 -49.12 4.00 31.22
C TRP A 602 -49.23 3.76 29.71
N GLN A 603 -49.73 2.59 29.32
CA GLN A 603 -49.89 2.18 27.92
C GLN A 603 -51.25 1.49 27.71
N LYS A 604 -51.88 1.73 26.55
CA LYS A 604 -53.16 1.10 26.18
C LYS A 604 -52.93 0.10 25.04
N ILE A 605 -53.10 -1.19 25.32
CA ILE A 605 -52.76 -2.31 24.43
C ILE A 605 -54.00 -3.21 24.31
N GLY A 606 -54.47 -3.48 23.10
CA GLY A 606 -55.68 -4.29 22.88
C GLY A 606 -56.94 -3.74 23.58
N GLY A 607 -57.03 -2.42 23.76
CA GLY A 607 -58.10 -1.75 24.50
C GLY A 607 -57.91 -1.68 26.02
N CYS A 608 -57.10 -2.56 26.61
CA CYS A 608 -56.81 -2.59 28.04
C CYS A 608 -55.67 -1.63 28.44
N SER A 609 -55.72 -1.08 29.66
CA SER A 609 -54.66 -0.24 30.23
C SER A 609 -53.68 -1.06 31.07
N TYR A 610 -52.39 -0.85 30.84
CA TYR A 610 -51.27 -1.48 31.55
C TYR A 610 -50.30 -0.41 32.05
N TYR A 611 -49.49 -0.75 33.06
CA TYR A 611 -48.38 0.09 33.50
C TYR A 611 -47.05 -0.66 33.44
N PHE A 612 -46.07 -0.08 32.76
CA PHE A 612 -44.71 -0.56 32.66
C PHE A 612 -43.78 0.39 33.44
N SER A 613 -42.91 -0.15 34.28
CA SER A 613 -42.03 0.64 35.14
C SER A 613 -41.14 1.61 34.33
N PRO A 614 -41.12 2.92 34.64
CA PRO A 614 -40.24 3.88 33.96
C PRO A 614 -38.73 3.61 34.11
N SER A 615 -38.31 2.83 35.12
CA SER A 615 -36.88 2.55 35.34
C SER A 615 -36.34 1.37 34.54
N ASN A 616 -37.19 0.40 34.16
CA ASN A 616 -36.73 -0.86 33.55
C ASN A 616 -37.75 -1.54 32.62
N GLY A 617 -38.91 -0.95 32.34
CA GLY A 617 -39.94 -1.49 31.44
C GLY A 617 -40.73 -2.69 31.97
N ALA A 618 -40.52 -3.12 33.23
CA ALA A 618 -41.24 -4.25 33.81
C ALA A 618 -42.74 -3.94 33.99
N MET A 619 -43.61 -4.79 33.45
CA MET A 619 -45.06 -4.71 33.65
C MET A 619 -45.42 -4.87 35.13
N SER A 620 -46.29 -4.01 35.63
CA SER A 620 -46.82 -4.09 37.00
C SER A 620 -48.05 -4.99 37.09
N SER A 621 -48.23 -5.62 38.26
CA SER A 621 -49.38 -6.46 38.60
C SER A 621 -49.67 -6.36 40.10
N GLY A 622 -50.94 -6.46 40.50
CA GLY A 622 -51.37 -6.22 41.87
C GLY A 622 -51.48 -4.72 42.21
N TRP A 623 -51.21 -4.37 43.47
CA TRP A 623 -51.27 -2.98 43.95
C TRP A 623 -50.15 -2.12 43.38
N LEU A 624 -50.52 -0.97 42.82
CA LEU A 624 -49.61 0.02 42.24
C LEU A 624 -49.94 1.41 42.79
N THR A 625 -48.94 2.17 43.23
CA THR A 625 -49.11 3.56 43.71
C THR A 625 -48.28 4.52 42.86
N ILE A 626 -48.91 5.54 42.30
CA ILE A 626 -48.24 6.57 41.47
C ILE A 626 -48.80 7.93 41.85
N LYS A 627 -47.94 8.84 42.36
CA LYS A 627 -48.34 10.20 42.81
C LYS A 627 -49.60 10.14 43.68
N ASP A 628 -49.48 9.36 44.76
CA ASP A 628 -50.49 9.08 45.81
C ASP A 628 -51.79 8.40 45.36
N LYS A 629 -52.01 8.23 44.05
CA LYS A 629 -53.12 7.46 43.49
C LYS A 629 -52.78 5.98 43.50
N LYS A 630 -53.66 5.18 44.11
CA LYS A 630 -53.59 3.71 44.11
C LYS A 630 -54.40 3.14 42.94
N TYR A 631 -53.88 2.09 42.36
CA TYR A 631 -54.44 1.32 41.26
C TYR A 631 -54.31 -0.17 41.61
N TYR A 632 -55.16 -1.02 41.02
CA TYR A 632 -54.96 -2.46 41.06
C TYR A 632 -54.95 -3.04 39.64
N LEU A 633 -53.89 -3.76 39.32
CA LEU A 633 -53.69 -4.45 38.06
C LEU A 633 -53.88 -5.95 38.29
N SER A 634 -54.50 -6.66 37.36
CA SER A 634 -54.66 -8.11 37.44
C SER A 634 -53.31 -8.85 37.39
N SER A 635 -53.33 -10.17 37.58
CA SER A 635 -52.16 -11.03 37.34
C SER A 635 -51.65 -10.97 35.89
N SER A 636 -52.50 -10.55 34.94
CA SER A 636 -52.15 -10.27 33.55
C SER A 636 -51.76 -8.81 33.30
N GLY A 637 -51.68 -7.96 34.33
CA GLY A 637 -51.32 -6.53 34.24
C GLY A 637 -52.46 -5.60 33.80
N ILE A 638 -53.67 -6.10 33.57
CA ILE A 638 -54.82 -5.29 33.16
C ILE A 638 -55.30 -4.46 34.35
N THR A 639 -55.35 -3.14 34.20
CA THR A 639 -55.85 -2.21 35.23
C THR A 639 -57.34 -2.41 35.43
N LEU A 640 -57.78 -2.65 36.67
CA LEU A 640 -59.18 -2.88 36.99
C LEU A 640 -59.94 -1.56 37.22
N THR A 641 -61.24 -1.60 36.93
CA THR A 641 -62.20 -0.49 37.13
C THR A 641 -63.48 -1.04 37.76
N GLY A 642 -64.33 -0.17 38.31
CA GLY A 642 -65.57 -0.54 38.98
C GLY A 642 -65.36 -1.17 40.36
N TRP A 643 -66.38 -1.89 40.84
CA TRP A 643 -66.30 -2.69 42.06
C TRP A 643 -65.45 -3.94 41.84
N GLN A 644 -64.48 -4.17 42.74
CA GLN A 644 -63.56 -5.31 42.67
C GLN A 644 -63.36 -5.91 44.08
N GLN A 645 -63.37 -7.24 44.19
CA GLN A 645 -63.06 -7.93 45.43
C GLN A 645 -61.59 -8.41 45.39
N ILE A 646 -60.76 -7.89 46.27
CA ILE A 646 -59.32 -8.16 46.34
C ILE A 646 -59.01 -8.70 47.74
N SER A 647 -58.48 -9.92 47.82
CA SER A 647 -58.21 -10.62 49.09
C SER A 647 -59.40 -10.61 50.07
N GLY A 648 -60.60 -10.87 49.54
CA GLY A 648 -61.87 -10.90 50.29
C GLY A 648 -62.51 -9.52 50.55
N LYS A 649 -61.76 -8.42 50.40
CA LYS A 649 -62.23 -7.05 50.67
C LYS A 649 -62.74 -6.38 49.39
N TRP A 650 -63.82 -5.60 49.49
CA TRP A 650 -64.37 -4.81 48.38
C TRP A 650 -63.70 -3.45 48.27
N TYR A 651 -63.36 -3.07 47.04
CA TYR A 651 -62.79 -1.79 46.65
C TYR A 651 -63.54 -1.24 45.43
N TYR A 652 -63.63 0.07 45.28
CA TYR A 652 -64.12 0.70 44.05
C TYR A 652 -63.01 1.50 43.35
N PHE A 653 -62.84 1.25 42.06
CA PHE A 653 -61.91 1.95 41.18
C PHE A 653 -62.72 2.76 40.16
N ASN A 654 -62.40 4.04 39.97
CA ASN A 654 -63.11 4.87 38.99
C ASN A 654 -62.79 4.48 37.54
N GLY A 655 -63.41 5.15 36.56
CA GLY A 655 -63.20 4.88 35.12
C GLY A 655 -61.75 5.02 34.63
N SER A 656 -60.87 5.67 35.41
CA SER A 656 -59.43 5.80 35.15
C SER A 656 -58.58 4.82 35.97
N GLY A 657 -59.19 3.81 36.60
CA GLY A 657 -58.53 2.79 37.42
C GLY A 657 -58.04 3.28 38.79
N VAL A 658 -58.41 4.49 39.22
CA VAL A 658 -57.97 5.05 40.52
C VAL A 658 -58.89 4.55 41.62
N MET A 659 -58.31 3.90 42.64
CA MET A 659 -59.01 3.48 43.86
C MET A 659 -59.62 4.70 44.56
N GLN A 660 -60.89 4.62 44.96
CA GLN A 660 -61.57 5.69 45.70
C GLN A 660 -61.47 5.47 47.21
N THR A 661 -61.72 6.53 47.99
CA THR A 661 -61.75 6.56 49.46
C THR A 661 -62.80 7.56 49.91
N GLY A 662 -63.41 7.38 51.09
CA GLY A 662 -64.50 8.21 51.58
C GLY A 662 -65.85 7.85 50.96
N PHE A 663 -66.77 8.80 50.91
CA PHE A 663 -68.09 8.60 50.30
C PHE A 663 -68.03 8.53 48.77
N VAL A 664 -68.71 7.54 48.18
CA VAL A 664 -68.86 7.36 46.73
C VAL A 664 -70.34 7.14 46.39
N THR A 665 -70.86 7.84 45.38
CA THR A 665 -72.26 7.69 44.93
C THR A 665 -72.31 6.99 43.58
N LEU A 666 -73.01 5.85 43.50
CA LEU A 666 -73.11 5.00 42.32
C LEU A 666 -74.55 4.50 42.15
N GLY A 667 -75.14 4.68 40.96
CA GLY A 667 -76.51 4.21 40.68
C GLY A 667 -77.57 4.75 41.65
N GLY A 668 -77.41 5.99 42.13
CA GLY A 668 -78.28 6.61 43.14
C GLY A 668 -78.02 6.19 44.59
N SER A 669 -77.20 5.17 44.84
CA SER A 669 -76.81 4.73 46.19
C SER A 669 -75.48 5.34 46.63
N LYS A 670 -75.40 5.80 47.88
CA LYS A 670 -74.14 6.15 48.55
C LYS A 670 -73.48 4.91 49.17
N TYR A 671 -72.15 4.90 49.17
CA TYR A 671 -71.28 3.89 49.77
C TYR A 671 -70.15 4.62 50.51
N TYR A 672 -69.52 3.97 51.50
CA TYR A 672 -68.32 4.50 52.16
C TYR A 672 -67.16 3.52 52.09
N LEU A 673 -65.98 4.04 51.72
CA LEU A 673 -64.71 3.33 51.67
C LEU A 673 -63.77 3.95 52.71
N ASP A 674 -63.05 3.12 53.48
CA ASP A 674 -62.11 3.61 54.48
C ASP A 674 -60.87 4.29 53.83
N LYS A 675 -59.95 4.79 54.68
CA LYS A 675 -58.65 5.36 54.26
C LYS A 675 -57.74 4.39 53.48
N ASN A 676 -58.07 3.10 53.45
CA ASN A 676 -57.38 2.06 52.67
C ASN A 676 -58.13 1.71 51.38
N GLY A 677 -59.32 2.26 51.14
CA GLY A 677 -60.22 1.98 50.01
C GLY A 677 -61.21 0.84 50.24
N VAL A 678 -61.26 0.28 51.46
CA VAL A 678 -62.09 -0.89 51.81
C VAL A 678 -63.52 -0.44 52.08
N MET A 679 -64.49 -1.04 51.37
CA MET A 679 -65.92 -0.81 51.59
C MET A 679 -66.34 -1.22 53.00
N GLN A 680 -67.07 -0.33 53.68
CA GLN A 680 -67.60 -0.56 55.01
C GLN A 680 -69.05 -1.05 54.99
N THR A 681 -69.44 -1.77 56.04
CA THR A 681 -70.78 -2.33 56.27
C THR A 681 -71.14 -2.22 57.75
N GLY A 682 -72.42 -2.29 58.09
CA GLY A 682 -72.95 -2.07 59.44
C GLY A 682 -72.89 -0.59 59.85
N TRP A 683 -72.95 -0.35 61.16
CA TRP A 683 -72.76 0.97 61.76
C TRP A 683 -71.32 1.46 61.60
N GLN A 684 -71.17 2.72 61.18
CA GLN A 684 -69.89 3.40 61.03
C GLN A 684 -70.01 4.83 61.57
N LYS A 685 -69.09 5.28 62.43
CA LYS A 685 -68.93 6.70 62.73
C LYS A 685 -68.01 7.31 61.69
N ILE A 686 -68.45 8.34 61.00
CA ILE A 686 -67.68 9.05 59.97
C ILE A 686 -67.69 10.52 60.36
N GLU A 687 -66.50 11.05 60.66
CA GLU A 687 -66.34 12.34 61.33
C GLU A 687 -67.12 12.36 62.66
N ASP A 688 -68.20 13.15 62.79
CA ASP A 688 -69.04 13.17 63.99
C ASP A 688 -70.37 12.41 63.90
N ASP A 689 -70.81 12.07 62.69
CA ASP A 689 -72.10 11.41 62.46
C ASP A 689 -71.99 9.88 62.47
N TYR A 690 -73.11 9.22 62.78
CA TYR A 690 -73.28 7.77 62.62
C TYR A 690 -74.13 7.46 61.39
N TYR A 691 -73.62 6.56 60.55
CA TYR A 691 -74.25 6.06 59.33
C TYR A 691 -74.38 4.53 59.40
N TYR A 692 -75.37 3.95 58.72
CA TYR A 692 -75.46 2.50 58.50
C TYR A 692 -75.30 2.14 57.03
N PHE A 693 -74.40 1.21 56.74
CA PHE A 693 -74.22 0.64 55.40
C PHE A 693 -74.72 -0.81 55.39
N LYS A 694 -75.60 -1.15 54.46
CA LYS A 694 -76.22 -2.48 54.34
C LYS A 694 -75.15 -3.53 53.99
N SER A 695 -75.51 -4.81 54.03
CA SER A 695 -74.58 -5.92 53.69
C SER A 695 -74.01 -5.87 52.27
N ASN A 696 -74.67 -5.14 51.35
CA ASN A 696 -74.17 -4.84 50.01
C ASN A 696 -73.40 -3.49 49.91
N GLY A 697 -73.06 -2.87 51.04
CA GLY A 697 -72.35 -1.59 51.13
C GLY A 697 -73.21 -0.34 50.91
N ALA A 698 -74.47 -0.48 50.47
CA ALA A 698 -75.31 0.68 50.19
C ALA A 698 -75.82 1.31 51.49
N MET A 699 -75.67 2.63 51.61
CA MET A 699 -76.12 3.40 52.77
C MET A 699 -77.63 3.29 52.98
N ALA A 700 -78.06 3.27 54.24
CA ALA A 700 -79.46 3.40 54.63
C ALA A 700 -79.82 4.88 54.83
N VAL A 701 -81.01 5.26 54.37
CA VAL A 701 -81.59 6.61 54.40
C VAL A 701 -83.10 6.50 54.57
N ASN A 702 -83.74 7.50 55.18
CA ASN A 702 -85.18 7.57 55.46
C ASN A 702 -85.76 6.27 56.04
N THR A 703 -85.06 5.66 57.02
CA THR A 703 -85.40 4.32 57.50
C THR A 703 -84.85 4.04 58.90
N TYR A 704 -85.41 3.03 59.58
CA TYR A 704 -84.94 2.58 60.88
C TYR A 704 -83.97 1.41 60.75
N MET A 705 -82.78 1.55 61.35
CA MET A 705 -81.83 0.46 61.56
C MET A 705 -81.60 0.29 63.07
N ASP A 706 -81.67 -0.94 63.57
CA ASP A 706 -81.38 -1.31 64.97
C ASP A 706 -82.02 -0.41 66.06
N GLY A 707 -83.19 0.18 65.76
CA GLY A 707 -83.94 1.07 66.65
C GLY A 707 -83.74 2.56 66.41
N TYR A 708 -82.72 2.97 65.65
CA TYR A 708 -82.44 4.37 65.33
C TYR A 708 -82.94 4.75 63.93
N TYR A 709 -83.46 5.97 63.78
CA TYR A 709 -83.83 6.51 62.48
C TYR A 709 -82.59 7.11 61.77
N LEU A 710 -82.47 6.86 60.48
CA LEU A 710 -81.55 7.55 59.57
C LEU A 710 -82.34 8.48 58.67
N ASP A 711 -81.91 9.73 58.57
CA ASP A 711 -82.56 10.77 57.77
C ASP A 711 -82.32 10.61 56.26
N SER A 712 -82.69 11.62 55.47
CA SER A 712 -82.47 11.64 54.01
C SER A 712 -80.99 11.75 53.62
N ASN A 713 -80.12 12.20 54.53
CA ASN A 713 -78.67 12.26 54.35
C ASN A 713 -77.97 10.96 54.78
N GLY A 714 -78.63 10.13 55.60
CA GLY A 714 -78.14 8.87 56.18
C GLY A 714 -77.64 8.99 57.61
N ILE A 715 -77.84 10.15 58.24
CA ILE A 715 -77.35 10.50 59.57
C ILE A 715 -78.33 9.98 60.63
N ARG A 716 -77.78 9.37 61.69
CA ARG A 716 -78.53 8.88 62.85
C ARG A 716 -79.13 10.03 63.65
N THR A 717 -80.46 10.09 63.75
CA THR A 717 -81.15 11.04 64.63
C THR A 717 -81.47 10.40 65.99
N GLU A 718 -81.56 11.23 67.04
CA GLU A 718 -81.85 10.80 68.42
C GLU A 718 -83.32 11.07 68.79
N VAL A 719 -84.24 10.84 67.84
CA VAL A 719 -85.67 11.06 68.04
C VAL A 719 -86.27 9.93 68.88
N GLU A 720 -86.61 10.23 70.13
CA GLU A 720 -87.32 9.29 71.00
C GLU A 720 -88.73 8.97 70.48
N ASN A 721 -89.17 7.72 70.66
CA ASN A 721 -90.46 7.23 70.18
C ASN A 721 -91.60 7.57 71.17
N THR A 722 -92.35 8.62 70.88
CA THR A 722 -93.33 9.23 71.80
C THR A 722 -94.71 8.57 71.88
N ASN A 723 -94.94 7.44 71.19
CA ASN A 723 -96.28 6.80 71.09
C ASN A 723 -96.67 5.86 72.26
N GLY A 724 -95.97 5.92 73.41
CA GLY A 724 -96.32 5.14 74.60
C GLY A 724 -96.07 3.63 74.44
N PRO A 725 -96.76 2.75 75.20
CA PRO A 725 -96.48 1.31 75.23
C PRO A 725 -97.00 0.52 74.01
N TRP A 726 -97.56 1.20 73.01
CA TRP A 726 -98.23 0.60 71.86
C TRP A 726 -97.43 0.80 70.56
N CYS A 727 -97.22 -0.28 69.81
CA CYS A 727 -96.68 -0.29 68.46
C CYS A 727 -97.76 -0.65 67.43
N PHE A 728 -97.55 -0.24 66.18
CA PHE A 728 -98.42 -0.64 65.08
C PHE A 728 -98.13 -2.11 64.68
N PRO A 729 -99.13 -3.01 64.68
CA PRO A 729 -98.90 -4.45 64.65
C PRO A 729 -98.53 -5.01 63.26
N CYS A 730 -98.71 -4.26 62.17
CA CYS A 730 -98.34 -4.68 60.82
C CYS A 730 -97.60 -3.57 60.05
N PRO A 731 -96.28 -3.37 60.26
CA PRO A 731 -95.51 -2.28 59.63
C PRO A 731 -95.38 -2.32 58.09
N SER A 732 -95.94 -3.34 57.44
CA SER A 732 -95.96 -3.51 55.98
C SER A 732 -97.40 -3.53 55.42
N ILE A 733 -98.34 -2.94 56.17
CA ILE A 733 -99.69 -2.62 55.71
C ILE A 733 -99.65 -1.80 54.41
N THR A 734 -100.56 -2.11 53.48
CA THR A 734 -100.81 -1.33 52.27
C THR A 734 -102.08 -0.49 52.37
N TYR A 735 -103.13 -1.02 53.02
CA TYR A 735 -104.37 -0.30 53.36
C TYR A 735 -105.16 -1.06 54.45
N VAL A 736 -106.15 -0.41 55.05
CA VAL A 736 -107.14 -1.07 55.93
C VAL A 736 -108.24 -1.67 55.04
N SER A 737 -108.33 -2.99 54.98
CA SER A 737 -109.31 -3.71 54.14
C SER A 737 -110.66 -3.92 54.81
N SER A 738 -110.75 -3.79 56.14
CA SER A 738 -112.03 -3.78 56.86
C SER A 738 -111.88 -3.13 58.24
N GLU A 739 -112.87 -2.34 58.63
CA GLU A 739 -112.93 -1.63 59.91
C GLU A 739 -113.67 -2.45 60.98
N PHE A 740 -113.58 -2.03 62.24
CA PHE A 740 -114.29 -2.64 63.37
C PHE A 740 -115.79 -2.30 63.37
N GLY A 741 -116.66 -3.28 63.70
CA GLY A 741 -118.11 -3.08 63.77
C GLY A 741 -118.92 -3.94 62.80
N ASP A 742 -120.19 -3.58 62.57
CA ASP A 742 -121.08 -4.35 61.68
C ASP A 742 -120.70 -4.16 60.19
N ARG A 743 -120.70 -5.26 59.43
CA ARG A 743 -120.34 -5.33 58.00
C ARG A 743 -121.10 -6.43 57.26
N ASP A 744 -121.15 -6.35 55.94
CA ASP A 744 -121.54 -7.49 55.11
C ASP A 744 -120.51 -8.63 55.23
N SER A 745 -120.96 -9.89 55.14
CA SER A 745 -120.08 -11.08 55.27
C SER A 745 -119.11 -11.16 54.09
N PRO A 746 -117.78 -10.98 54.28
CA PRO A 746 -116.83 -11.04 53.19
C PRO A 746 -116.75 -12.47 52.64
N GLY A 747 -117.09 -12.62 51.36
CA GLY A 747 -117.11 -13.91 50.65
C GLY A 747 -118.11 -14.94 51.18
N GLY A 748 -119.04 -14.56 52.06
CA GLY A 748 -119.95 -15.50 52.74
C GLY A 748 -119.30 -16.40 53.80
N ILE A 749 -118.04 -16.12 54.18
CA ILE A 749 -117.25 -16.93 55.13
C ILE A 749 -116.91 -16.14 56.40
N GLY A 750 -116.74 -14.82 56.30
CA GLY A 750 -116.43 -13.97 57.46
C GLY A 750 -117.65 -13.51 58.27
N SER A 751 -117.44 -13.19 59.54
CA SER A 751 -118.48 -12.62 60.43
C SER A 751 -119.02 -11.28 59.93
N THR A 752 -120.34 -11.09 60.09
CA THR A 752 -121.07 -9.82 59.87
C THR A 752 -120.93 -8.82 61.01
N ASN A 753 -120.46 -9.24 62.18
CA ASN A 753 -120.02 -8.33 63.25
C ASN A 753 -118.51 -8.53 63.43
N HIS A 754 -117.73 -7.50 63.13
CA HIS A 754 -116.30 -7.57 62.98
C HIS A 754 -115.55 -7.14 64.24
N LYS A 755 -114.81 -8.09 64.83
CA LYS A 755 -114.19 -7.99 66.16
C LYS A 755 -112.75 -7.44 66.15
N GLY A 756 -112.34 -6.80 65.06
CA GLY A 756 -111.00 -6.24 64.89
C GLY A 756 -110.92 -5.33 63.67
N VAL A 757 -109.70 -5.09 63.19
CA VAL A 757 -109.43 -4.38 61.94
C VAL A 757 -108.58 -5.27 61.03
N ASP A 758 -108.91 -5.30 59.75
CA ASP A 758 -108.21 -6.12 58.75
C ASP A 758 -107.18 -5.24 58.04
N LEU A 759 -105.89 -5.49 58.33
CA LEU A 759 -104.76 -4.72 57.85
C LEU A 759 -104.12 -5.47 56.66
N ALA A 760 -104.48 -5.09 55.43
CA ALA A 760 -103.99 -5.73 54.22
C ALA A 760 -102.48 -5.53 54.07
N ALA A 761 -101.74 -6.60 53.77
CA ALA A 761 -100.28 -6.56 53.64
C ALA A 761 -99.76 -7.73 52.79
N PRO A 762 -98.59 -7.62 52.15
CA PRO A 762 -97.99 -8.73 51.41
C PRO A 762 -97.81 -9.99 52.28
N ALA A 763 -97.97 -11.17 51.68
CA ALA A 763 -97.66 -12.44 52.33
C ALA A 763 -96.24 -12.45 52.93
N ASN A 764 -96.06 -13.09 54.09
CA ASN A 764 -94.83 -13.06 54.89
C ASN A 764 -94.44 -11.68 55.49
N SER A 765 -95.31 -10.66 55.44
CA SER A 765 -95.09 -9.41 56.20
C SER A 765 -95.02 -9.68 57.70
N ARG A 766 -94.18 -8.95 58.45
CA ARG A 766 -94.01 -9.15 59.90
C ARG A 766 -95.26 -8.72 60.68
N VAL A 767 -95.79 -9.61 61.51
CA VAL A 767 -96.78 -9.28 62.55
C VAL A 767 -96.04 -9.06 63.87
N LEU A 768 -96.26 -7.91 64.49
CA LEU A 768 -95.65 -7.49 65.74
C LEU A 768 -96.66 -7.52 66.89
N ALA A 769 -96.19 -7.82 68.11
CA ALA A 769 -96.95 -7.60 69.32
C ALA A 769 -97.18 -6.10 69.52
N ALA A 770 -98.44 -5.68 69.52
CA ALA A 770 -98.84 -4.28 69.68
C ALA A 770 -98.41 -3.73 71.05
N ALA A 771 -98.49 -4.52 72.12
CA ALA A 771 -97.99 -4.15 73.45
C ALA A 771 -97.21 -5.31 74.09
N GLY A 772 -96.47 -5.03 75.16
CA GLY A 772 -95.82 -6.07 75.97
C GLY A 772 -96.84 -6.83 76.81
N GLY A 773 -96.69 -8.14 76.98
CA GLY A 773 -97.67 -8.99 77.66
C GLY A 773 -97.28 -10.47 77.67
N THR A 774 -98.18 -11.34 78.11
CA THR A 774 -98.00 -12.80 78.13
C THR A 774 -98.89 -13.46 77.08
N VAL A 775 -98.31 -14.29 76.21
CA VAL A 775 -99.03 -15.03 75.18
C VAL A 775 -99.93 -16.08 75.85
N VAL A 776 -101.24 -15.83 75.86
CA VAL A 776 -102.25 -16.76 76.41
C VAL A 776 -102.75 -17.75 75.36
N ASN A 777 -102.57 -17.48 74.06
CA ASN A 777 -102.76 -18.47 73.02
C ASN A 777 -101.81 -18.28 71.83
N ALA A 778 -101.40 -19.38 71.21
CA ALA A 778 -100.58 -19.40 70.00
C ALA A 778 -100.69 -20.75 69.30
N GLY A 779 -101.23 -20.78 68.07
CA GLY A 779 -101.47 -22.01 67.31
C GLY A 779 -102.61 -21.84 66.31
N TYR A 780 -103.21 -22.94 65.84
CA TYR A 780 -104.32 -22.93 64.88
C TYR A 780 -105.69 -22.95 65.59
N GLY A 781 -106.51 -21.93 65.34
CA GLY A 781 -107.89 -21.80 65.77
C GLY A 781 -108.88 -22.27 64.70
N TRP A 782 -109.89 -23.05 65.13
CA TRP A 782 -110.90 -23.66 64.26
C TRP A 782 -112.23 -22.87 64.21
N GLY A 783 -112.34 -21.76 64.96
CA GLY A 783 -113.51 -20.87 64.96
C GLY A 783 -113.51 -19.84 63.82
N GLY A 784 -112.41 -19.78 63.07
CA GLY A 784 -112.19 -18.85 61.95
C GLY A 784 -110.83 -18.13 62.04
N GLU A 785 -110.12 -18.25 63.16
CA GLU A 785 -108.89 -17.52 63.46
C GLU A 785 -107.70 -17.95 62.58
N GLY A 786 -107.66 -19.21 62.14
CA GLY A 786 -106.50 -19.78 61.47
C GLY A 786 -105.30 -19.85 62.41
N ASN A 787 -104.08 -19.70 61.90
CA ASN A 787 -102.93 -19.51 62.79
C ASN A 787 -103.04 -18.15 63.47
N TYR A 788 -103.08 -18.12 64.80
CA TYR A 788 -103.28 -16.89 65.56
C TYR A 788 -102.46 -16.84 66.85
N VAL A 789 -102.32 -15.61 67.36
CA VAL A 789 -101.76 -15.30 68.69
C VAL A 789 -102.78 -14.52 69.49
N GLU A 790 -102.82 -14.76 70.79
CA GLU A 790 -103.54 -13.96 71.77
C GLU A 790 -102.61 -13.60 72.93
N ILE A 791 -102.56 -12.33 73.31
CA ILE A 791 -101.67 -11.79 74.34
C ILE A 791 -102.51 -11.10 75.42
N ASP A 792 -102.33 -11.49 76.68
CA ASP A 792 -102.85 -10.80 77.87
C ASP A 792 -101.84 -9.73 78.30
N HIS A 793 -102.33 -8.50 78.49
CA HIS A 793 -101.55 -7.33 78.92
C HIS A 793 -101.81 -6.95 80.39
N GLY A 794 -102.59 -7.76 81.12
CA GLY A 794 -103.08 -7.48 82.46
C GLY A 794 -104.40 -6.71 82.47
N ASN A 795 -105.05 -6.66 83.63
CA ASN A 795 -106.32 -5.94 83.86
C ASN A 795 -107.46 -6.31 82.87
N GLY A 796 -107.43 -7.53 82.32
CA GLY A 796 -108.42 -8.02 81.36
C GLY A 796 -108.29 -7.46 79.94
N LEU A 797 -107.19 -6.77 79.61
CA LEU A 797 -106.88 -6.26 78.27
C LEU A 797 -106.12 -7.30 77.46
N HIS A 798 -106.72 -7.77 76.37
CA HIS A 798 -106.14 -8.75 75.45
C HIS A 798 -105.99 -8.17 74.04
N THR A 799 -104.94 -8.58 73.31
CA THR A 799 -104.82 -8.38 71.86
C THR A 799 -104.78 -9.70 71.10
N ILE A 800 -105.42 -9.74 69.93
CA ILE A 800 -105.61 -10.94 69.11
C ILE A 800 -105.09 -10.67 67.69
N TYR A 801 -104.35 -11.61 67.12
CA TYR A 801 -103.66 -11.50 65.84
C TYR A 801 -103.93 -12.76 65.02
N MET A 802 -104.80 -12.69 64.02
CA MET A 802 -105.29 -13.88 63.28
C MET A 802 -104.72 -14.00 61.87
N HIS A 803 -105.06 -15.11 61.20
CA HIS A 803 -104.80 -15.39 59.78
C HIS A 803 -103.32 -15.56 59.38
N MET A 804 -102.41 -15.83 60.33
CA MET A 804 -100.98 -15.95 60.04
C MET A 804 -100.67 -17.07 59.03
N ILE A 805 -99.60 -16.91 58.25
CA ILE A 805 -99.26 -17.82 57.13
C ILE A 805 -98.78 -19.20 57.59
N SER A 806 -98.22 -19.27 58.80
CA SER A 806 -97.72 -20.45 59.48
C SER A 806 -98.10 -20.39 60.96
N ASN A 807 -97.78 -21.44 61.72
CA ASN A 807 -97.74 -21.34 63.18
C ASN A 807 -96.97 -20.08 63.63
N PRO A 808 -97.41 -19.41 64.71
CA PRO A 808 -96.70 -18.26 65.27
C PRO A 808 -95.24 -18.56 65.66
N VAL A 809 -94.40 -17.53 65.69
CA VAL A 809 -93.00 -17.64 66.17
C VAL A 809 -92.86 -17.45 67.69
N VAL A 810 -94.00 -17.40 68.40
CA VAL A 810 -94.11 -17.36 69.86
C VAL A 810 -95.03 -18.47 70.35
N LYS A 811 -94.91 -18.85 71.63
CA LYS A 811 -95.65 -19.96 72.25
C LYS A 811 -96.46 -19.51 73.47
N LYS A 812 -97.53 -20.24 73.79
CA LYS A 812 -98.31 -20.03 75.02
C LYS A 812 -97.42 -20.04 76.27
N GLY A 813 -97.63 -19.07 77.16
CA GLY A 813 -96.82 -18.82 78.35
C GLY A 813 -95.57 -17.96 78.11
N GLN A 814 -95.30 -17.52 76.88
CA GLN A 814 -94.16 -16.63 76.59
C GLN A 814 -94.50 -15.17 76.88
N THR A 815 -93.68 -14.50 77.68
CA THR A 815 -93.70 -13.03 77.77
C THR A 815 -93.07 -12.43 76.52
N VAL A 816 -93.71 -11.41 75.95
CA VAL A 816 -93.26 -10.68 74.76
C VAL A 816 -93.20 -9.17 75.02
N LYS A 817 -92.38 -8.46 74.25
CA LYS A 817 -92.30 -6.98 74.26
C LYS A 817 -93.08 -6.39 73.10
N ALA A 818 -93.51 -5.12 73.24
CA ALA A 818 -94.01 -4.35 72.11
C ALA A 818 -92.97 -4.33 70.96
N SER A 819 -93.44 -4.31 69.71
CA SER A 819 -92.62 -4.42 68.49
C SER A 819 -91.88 -5.75 68.28
N GLN A 820 -92.04 -6.75 69.16
CA GLN A 820 -91.50 -8.09 68.94
C GLN A 820 -92.28 -8.81 67.84
N VAL A 821 -91.58 -9.46 66.90
CA VAL A 821 -92.23 -10.32 65.89
C VAL A 821 -92.88 -11.52 66.58
N ILE A 822 -94.17 -11.71 66.34
CA ILE A 822 -94.98 -12.83 66.86
C ILE A 822 -95.44 -13.79 65.77
N GLY A 823 -95.43 -13.35 64.50
CA GLY A 823 -95.68 -14.20 63.35
C GLY A 823 -95.61 -13.42 62.05
N TYR A 824 -96.25 -13.95 61.00
CA TYR A 824 -96.21 -13.38 59.66
C TYR A 824 -97.58 -13.42 58.96
N VAL A 825 -97.88 -12.37 58.21
CA VAL A 825 -99.15 -12.18 57.49
C VAL A 825 -99.42 -13.30 56.50
N GLY A 826 -100.64 -13.85 56.56
CA GLY A 826 -101.10 -14.96 55.76
C GLY A 826 -102.56 -14.83 55.35
N MET A 827 -103.18 -15.98 55.11
CA MET A 827 -104.57 -16.12 54.69
C MET A 827 -105.08 -17.50 55.19
N THR A 828 -104.98 -17.75 56.49
CA THR A 828 -105.45 -19.01 57.11
C THR A 828 -106.71 -18.78 57.95
N GLY A 829 -107.56 -19.79 58.11
CA GLY A 829 -108.89 -19.58 58.71
C GLY A 829 -109.83 -18.84 57.75
N ALA A 830 -110.69 -17.98 58.28
CA ALA A 830 -111.77 -17.29 57.57
C ALA A 830 -111.31 -16.02 56.81
N ALA A 831 -110.21 -16.11 56.06
CA ALA A 831 -109.59 -14.99 55.34
C ALA A 831 -109.81 -15.06 53.82
N THR A 832 -110.16 -13.94 53.20
CA THR A 832 -110.40 -13.82 51.73
C THR A 832 -109.21 -13.22 50.95
N GLY A 833 -108.15 -12.79 51.64
CA GLY A 833 -106.92 -12.25 51.06
C GLY A 833 -105.81 -12.14 52.10
N TYR A 834 -104.60 -11.74 51.70
CA TYR A 834 -103.47 -11.59 52.62
C TYR A 834 -103.61 -10.33 53.51
N HIS A 835 -103.85 -10.54 54.80
CA HIS A 835 -104.00 -9.47 55.80
C HIS A 835 -103.69 -9.97 57.21
N LEU A 836 -103.41 -9.05 58.12
CA LEU A 836 -103.50 -9.29 59.56
C LEU A 836 -104.88 -8.81 60.04
N HIS A 837 -105.70 -9.72 60.58
CA HIS A 837 -106.81 -9.31 61.43
C HIS A 837 -106.29 -9.04 62.85
N PHE A 838 -106.45 -7.81 63.33
CA PHE A 838 -106.01 -7.35 64.65
C PHE A 838 -107.22 -6.96 65.51
N GLY A 839 -107.47 -7.72 66.58
CA GLY A 839 -108.54 -7.49 67.54
C GLY A 839 -108.03 -7.00 68.90
N VAL A 840 -108.83 -6.20 69.59
CA VAL A 840 -108.61 -5.79 70.99
C VAL A 840 -109.83 -6.19 71.81
N SER A 841 -109.62 -6.72 73.02
CA SER A 841 -110.69 -7.12 73.94
C SER A 841 -110.41 -6.63 75.35
N VAL A 842 -111.43 -6.18 76.06
CA VAL A 842 -111.36 -5.72 77.46
C VAL A 842 -112.44 -6.43 78.26
N ASN A 843 -112.04 -7.22 79.25
CA ASN A 843 -112.92 -8.05 80.08
C ASN A 843 -113.83 -8.97 79.24
N GLY A 844 -113.29 -9.52 78.13
CA GLY A 844 -114.01 -10.37 77.18
C GLY A 844 -114.88 -9.62 76.16
N VAL A 845 -115.03 -8.30 76.27
CA VAL A 845 -115.77 -7.47 75.32
C VAL A 845 -114.81 -6.82 74.33
N TYR A 846 -114.95 -7.17 73.05
CA TYR A 846 -114.15 -6.60 71.97
C TYR A 846 -114.35 -5.08 71.82
N LYS A 847 -113.28 -4.37 71.45
CA LYS A 847 -113.19 -2.92 71.33
C LYS A 847 -112.56 -2.54 69.98
N ASN A 848 -112.85 -1.31 69.54
CA ASN A 848 -112.25 -0.74 68.34
C ASN A 848 -110.73 -0.62 68.52
N PRO A 849 -109.90 -1.30 67.71
CA PRO A 849 -108.44 -1.24 67.83
C PRO A 849 -107.87 0.17 67.68
N TRP A 850 -108.55 1.06 66.94
CA TRP A 850 -108.13 2.46 66.76
C TRP A 850 -108.19 3.30 68.04
N ASP A 851 -108.88 2.83 69.09
CA ASP A 851 -108.87 3.48 70.41
C ASP A 851 -107.54 3.21 71.17
N TYR A 852 -106.70 2.29 70.66
CA TYR A 852 -105.47 1.80 71.31
C TYR A 852 -104.20 1.96 70.46
N ILE A 853 -104.30 1.90 69.14
CA ILE A 853 -103.18 2.14 68.21
C ILE A 853 -103.46 3.32 67.27
N ARG A 854 -102.44 4.17 67.05
CA ARG A 854 -102.56 5.27 66.07
C ARG A 854 -102.70 4.71 64.65
N ARG A 855 -103.77 5.11 63.94
CA ARG A 855 -103.91 4.93 62.49
C ARG A 855 -102.76 5.66 61.77
N PRO A 856 -102.03 5.01 60.83
CA PRO A 856 -100.93 5.68 60.12
C PRO A 856 -101.44 6.84 59.26
N ASP A 857 -100.64 7.90 59.18
CA ASP A 857 -100.98 9.07 58.37
C ASP A 857 -100.81 8.76 56.87
N GLY A 858 -101.80 9.12 56.03
CA GLY A 858 -101.70 9.01 54.57
C GLY A 858 -102.11 7.66 53.96
N MET A 859 -103.08 6.98 54.58
CA MET A 859 -103.74 5.75 54.07
C MET A 859 -105.21 6.00 53.73
#